data_AF-A0A371CN33-F1
#
_entry.id   AF-A0A371CN33-F1
#
_cell.length_a   1.000
_cell.length_b   1.000
_cell.length_c   1.000
_cell.angle_alpha   90.00
_cell.angle_beta   90.00
_cell.angle_gamma   90.00
#
_symmetry.space_group_name_H-M   'P 1'
#
loop_
_entity.id
_entity.type
_entity.pdbx_description
1 polymer ?
#
loop_
_entity_poly.entity_id
_entity_poly.type
_entity_poly.pdbx_seq_one_letter_code
_entity_poly.pdbx_strand_id
1 'polypeptide(L)'
;MADYMCRYRGSLIGKHFKTISQVMVFAVSGLVDEVLERAWLAVGRLTVLIWEAQIDNIKVFVEELRSAINEVLDFAATLSPGLVTDKNKLHILLHLPEHVERFGPALLFSTERYESFNHIFRLCSIHSNRQAPSRDIASAFAQQERCRHVLTGGYWLDKTAHRWVCASPAVLGHLRSHPREAHLLGVPVPTTPAAGTMRLPPLQPSAGSGTGPLSSGDRQRNLALPWGRLECSKLFPTLAAPPGQWKRGGTVVVQNGDVVSPGAEVLIRRNTRTEPLLALESARANSTEAPSLLLASVCELLVSDAPREYASWVVIRLSTLGHVPHIKLKMPTLVRDGSYHLVHAEDILCAVNVQHDCFHAKCTATGTRGLTQEREITSRTRTIVQHKDESHYILNTLGLHNQRYIRMAVPASLMTSQSYFTDRAAVHKHAAESLRDTKLQKKLAREALIRKNAEAALRTTNPAAAADILGLEGEAETGSPDEEDAVDVDNPDILLNDTSTDREEDTETTAQAPALPDADLMPDEDKQGLTAEQVSDVVRFCELSPVDMLIDLKIHLFKNENELLRRFLRIFVRHPDFATRMKAYVAAALLAPIAPAYLDQVYTSLALHLEKNVEGIVGLSPSCRRDPADWMLVKSVLANDLSAERSSMKRKIELAIQNKLDIYAFTQSMMSHDVRPKQAHWARFAWLRKRTIQYKEQKPCPKNYWKFVDEELKAIRVSARIDNPNNEMGRRLAETTFFTQILSADIVAYPITSGAVAKRTFTNEGLTELQVSVENAVRGIVLDDSVVRPDDAPAEDEEQEEA
;
A
#
# COMPACT_ATOMS: atom_id res chain seq x y z
N MET A 1 1.15 9.73 8.47
CA MET A 1 0.15 10.34 7.58
C MET A 1 0.75 11.50 6.80
N ALA A 2 1.15 12.62 7.42
CA ALA A 2 1.74 13.76 6.70
C ALA A 2 2.97 13.38 5.85
N ASP A 3 3.95 12.70 6.44
CA ASP A 3 5.15 12.21 5.72
C ASP A 3 4.80 11.27 4.53
N TYR A 4 3.78 10.44 4.69
CA TYR A 4 3.26 9.62 3.58
C TYR A 4 2.67 10.50 2.48
N MET A 5 1.84 11.48 2.82
CA MET A 5 1.22 12.39 1.83
C MET A 5 2.28 13.18 1.04
N CYS A 6 3.36 13.61 1.70
CA CYS A 6 4.45 14.33 1.03
C CYS A 6 5.25 13.41 0.10
N ARG A 7 5.61 12.19 0.54
CA ARG A 7 6.37 11.23 -0.29
C ARG A 7 5.58 10.71 -1.48
N TYR A 8 4.27 10.50 -1.32
CA TYR A 8 3.39 9.89 -2.32
C TYR A 8 2.36 10.87 -2.87
N ARG A 9 2.78 12.12 -3.14
CA ARG A 9 1.89 13.21 -3.61
C ARG A 9 1.10 12.89 -4.88
N GLY A 10 1.63 12.02 -5.75
CA GLY A 10 0.96 11.56 -6.97
C GLY A 10 -0.06 10.44 -6.77
N SER A 11 -0.13 9.83 -5.59
CA SER A 11 -0.98 8.65 -5.30
C SER A 11 -1.91 8.89 -4.11
N LEU A 12 -2.33 10.13 -3.90
CA LEU A 12 -3.27 10.47 -2.84
C LEU A 12 -4.67 9.91 -3.13
N ILE A 13 -5.30 9.34 -2.12
CA ILE A 13 -6.66 8.79 -2.20
C ILE A 13 -7.68 9.73 -1.55
N GLY A 14 -8.97 9.46 -1.72
CA GLY A 14 -10.06 10.29 -1.18
C GLY A 14 -9.93 10.64 0.31
N LYS A 15 -9.49 9.69 1.14
CA LYS A 15 -9.21 9.93 2.57
C LYS A 15 -8.15 11.02 2.80
N HIS A 16 -7.12 11.06 1.95
CA HIS A 16 -6.04 12.04 2.07
C HIS A 16 -6.55 13.43 1.67
N PHE A 17 -7.30 13.55 0.57
CA PHE A 17 -7.91 14.81 0.16
C PHE A 17 -8.89 15.36 1.19
N LYS A 18 -9.76 14.51 1.77
CA LYS A 18 -10.64 14.89 2.88
C LYS A 18 -9.86 15.38 4.10
N THR A 19 -8.69 14.81 4.39
CA THR A 19 -7.86 15.26 5.51
C THR A 19 -7.24 16.61 5.19
N ILE A 20 -6.68 16.76 3.99
CA ILE A 20 -6.04 17.98 3.51
C ILE A 20 -7.01 19.16 3.54
N SER A 21 -8.23 19.03 3.01
CA SER A 21 -9.21 20.12 2.99
C SER A 21 -9.58 20.65 4.38
N GLN A 22 -9.52 19.79 5.41
CA GLN A 22 -9.86 20.14 6.80
C GLN A 22 -8.71 20.80 7.58
N VAL A 23 -7.45 20.51 7.22
CA VAL A 23 -6.29 20.89 8.04
C VAL A 23 -5.24 21.75 7.33
N MET A 24 -5.29 21.84 6.00
CA MET A 24 -4.22 22.48 5.22
C MET A 24 -4.03 23.93 5.61
N VAL A 25 -5.10 24.68 5.89
CA VAL A 25 -5.00 26.09 6.29
C VAL A 25 -4.14 26.29 7.55
N PHE A 26 -4.21 25.38 8.52
CA PHE A 26 -3.36 25.45 9.71
C PHE A 26 -1.91 25.08 9.42
N ALA A 27 -1.70 24.12 8.50
CA ALA A 27 -0.39 23.61 8.16
C ALA A 27 0.44 24.60 7.32
N VAL A 28 -0.21 25.35 6.42
CA VAL A 28 0.47 26.31 5.53
C VAL A 28 0.49 27.73 6.07
N SER A 29 -0.17 28.00 7.20
CA SER A 29 -0.28 29.37 7.71
C SER A 29 1.10 29.96 8.00
N GLY A 30 1.43 31.04 7.29
CA GLY A 30 2.71 31.74 7.42
C GLY A 30 3.85 31.14 6.61
N LEU A 31 3.58 30.08 5.82
CA LEU A 31 4.52 29.48 4.88
C LEU A 31 4.24 29.87 3.43
N VAL A 32 3.01 30.29 3.12
CA VAL A 32 2.56 30.67 1.78
C VAL A 32 2.04 32.10 1.76
N ASP A 33 1.85 32.66 0.56
CA ASP A 33 1.22 33.96 0.38
C ASP A 33 -0.24 33.97 0.89
N GLU A 34 -0.73 35.15 1.24
CA GLU A 34 -2.04 35.31 1.85
C GLU A 34 -3.18 34.93 0.91
N VAL A 35 -3.01 35.08 -0.41
CA VAL A 35 -4.03 34.74 -1.40
C VAL A 35 -4.20 33.23 -1.48
N LEU A 36 -3.09 32.47 -1.48
CA LEU A 36 -3.11 31.01 -1.45
C LEU A 36 -3.67 30.46 -0.12
N GLU A 37 -3.34 31.08 1.02
CA GLU A 37 -3.92 30.70 2.32
C GLU A 37 -5.44 30.89 2.34
N ARG A 38 -5.95 32.01 1.80
CA ARG A 38 -7.39 32.28 1.65
C ARG A 38 -8.07 31.33 0.65
N ALA A 39 -7.38 30.94 -0.41
CA ALA A 39 -7.88 29.93 -1.33
C ALA A 39 -8.12 28.58 -0.62
N TRP A 40 -7.24 28.17 0.29
CA TRP A 40 -7.44 26.97 1.10
C TRP A 40 -8.62 27.09 2.07
N LEU A 41 -8.87 28.28 2.65
CA LEU A 41 -10.09 28.54 3.44
C LEU A 41 -11.35 28.36 2.59
N ALA A 42 -11.38 28.94 1.38
CA ALA A 42 -12.51 28.82 0.46
C ALA A 42 -12.77 27.36 0.05
N VAL A 43 -11.71 26.61 -0.27
CA VAL A 43 -11.81 25.17 -0.59
C VAL A 43 -12.33 24.36 0.61
N GLY A 44 -11.85 24.63 1.81
CA GLY A 44 -12.32 23.98 3.02
C GLY A 44 -13.81 24.24 3.27
N ARG A 45 -14.24 25.51 3.14
CA ARG A 45 -15.64 25.92 3.30
C ARG A 45 -16.55 25.23 2.29
N LEU A 46 -16.15 25.23 1.01
CA LEU A 46 -16.87 24.51 -0.04
C LEU A 46 -16.96 23.02 0.29
N THR A 47 -15.87 22.41 0.74
CA THR A 47 -15.84 20.97 1.07
C THR A 47 -16.82 20.62 2.17
N VAL A 48 -16.93 21.45 3.22
CA VAL A 48 -17.90 21.27 4.31
C VAL A 48 -19.33 21.31 3.79
N LEU A 49 -19.67 22.28 2.93
CA LEU A 49 -21.01 22.37 2.34
C LEU A 49 -21.33 21.13 1.51
N ILE A 50 -20.40 20.67 0.67
CA ILE A 50 -20.61 19.48 -0.17
C ILE A 50 -20.81 18.20 0.68
N TRP A 51 -20.21 18.15 1.88
CA TRP A 51 -20.30 17.02 2.80
C TRP A 51 -21.45 17.11 3.81
N GLU A 52 -22.34 18.10 3.68
CA GLU A 52 -23.52 18.21 4.53
C GLU A 52 -24.47 17.03 4.28
N ALA A 53 -24.86 16.32 5.35
CA ALA A 53 -25.74 15.15 5.24
C ALA A 53 -27.23 15.52 5.33
N GLN A 54 -27.55 16.68 5.87
CA GLN A 54 -28.92 17.15 6.07
C GLN A 54 -29.02 18.65 5.77
N ILE A 55 -29.94 19.03 4.91
CA ILE A 55 -30.19 20.41 4.52
C ILE A 55 -31.55 20.82 5.06
N ASP A 56 -31.58 21.76 6.02
CA ASP A 56 -32.82 22.22 6.64
C ASP A 56 -33.60 23.19 5.72
N ASN A 57 -32.90 24.06 4.98
CA ASN A 57 -33.49 24.97 4.00
C ASN A 57 -32.67 24.96 2.70
N ILE A 58 -33.24 24.36 1.66
CA ILE A 58 -32.56 24.15 0.38
C ILE A 58 -32.22 25.46 -0.34
N LYS A 59 -33.09 26.49 -0.25
CA LYS A 59 -32.88 27.77 -0.95
C LYS A 59 -31.67 28.51 -0.37
N VAL A 60 -31.64 28.63 0.96
CA VAL A 60 -30.53 29.28 1.68
C VAL A 60 -29.23 28.51 1.48
N PHE A 61 -29.29 27.17 1.54
CA PHE A 61 -28.12 26.32 1.34
C PHE A 61 -27.55 26.45 -0.07
N VAL A 62 -28.41 26.47 -1.09
CA VAL A 62 -27.98 26.58 -2.49
C VAL A 62 -27.36 27.94 -2.78
N GLU A 63 -27.88 29.03 -2.22
CA GLU A 63 -27.24 30.35 -2.29
C GLU A 63 -25.86 30.34 -1.64
N GLU A 64 -25.73 29.76 -0.44
CA GLU A 64 -24.44 29.61 0.24
C GLU A 64 -23.45 28.77 -0.58
N LEU A 65 -23.92 27.65 -1.15
CA LEU A 65 -23.14 26.76 -2.00
C LEU A 65 -22.67 27.46 -3.28
N ARG A 66 -23.55 28.18 -3.97
CA ARG A 66 -23.20 28.99 -5.15
C ARG A 66 -22.14 30.03 -4.80
N SER A 67 -22.29 30.71 -3.66
CA SER A 67 -21.29 31.68 -3.19
C SER A 67 -19.93 31.02 -2.95
N ALA A 68 -19.89 29.86 -2.29
CA ALA A 68 -18.63 29.16 -2.00
C ALA A 68 -17.96 28.61 -3.28
N ILE A 69 -18.73 28.11 -4.24
CA ILE A 69 -18.20 27.67 -5.55
C ILE A 69 -17.58 28.86 -6.29
N ASN A 70 -18.31 29.98 -6.36
CA ASN A 70 -17.85 31.21 -7.00
C ASN A 70 -16.52 31.71 -6.40
N GLU A 71 -16.43 31.72 -5.07
CA GLU A 71 -15.22 32.11 -4.34
C GLU A 71 -14.02 31.22 -4.69
N VAL A 72 -14.19 29.89 -4.73
CA VAL A 72 -13.14 28.95 -5.15
C VAL A 72 -12.72 29.18 -6.60
N LEU A 73 -13.67 29.45 -7.51
CA LEU A 73 -13.38 29.74 -8.91
C LEU A 73 -12.64 31.06 -9.09
N ASP A 74 -12.96 32.09 -8.29
CA ASP A 74 -12.27 33.38 -8.33
C ASP A 74 -10.82 33.26 -7.84
N PHE A 75 -10.58 32.47 -6.78
CA PHE A 75 -9.22 32.14 -6.35
C PHE A 75 -8.47 31.31 -7.40
N ALA A 76 -9.11 30.32 -8.03
CA ALA A 76 -8.50 29.53 -9.10
C ALA A 76 -8.14 30.42 -10.30
N ALA A 77 -9.02 31.35 -10.69
CA ALA A 77 -8.75 32.33 -11.75
C ALA A 77 -7.59 33.26 -11.40
N THR A 78 -7.46 33.67 -10.14
CA THR A 78 -6.39 34.57 -9.69
C THR A 78 -5.03 33.87 -9.61
N LEU A 79 -4.98 32.67 -9.02
CA LEU A 79 -3.73 31.96 -8.74
C LEU A 79 -3.23 31.15 -9.95
N SER A 80 -4.13 30.53 -10.70
CA SER A 80 -3.78 29.68 -11.83
C SER A 80 -4.95 29.57 -12.83
N PRO A 81 -5.15 30.58 -13.71
CA PRO A 81 -6.27 30.62 -14.65
C PRO A 81 -6.44 29.36 -15.49
N GLY A 82 -5.34 28.69 -15.84
CA GLY A 82 -5.36 27.45 -16.62
C GLY A 82 -6.13 26.32 -15.94
N LEU A 83 -6.25 26.29 -14.60
CA LEU A 83 -7.06 25.29 -13.90
C LEU A 83 -8.52 25.34 -14.34
N VAL A 84 -9.05 26.56 -14.54
CA VAL A 84 -10.44 26.79 -14.93
C VAL A 84 -10.72 26.25 -16.32
N THR A 85 -9.76 26.34 -17.25
CA THR A 85 -9.93 25.85 -18.64
C THR A 85 -9.54 24.40 -18.81
N ASP A 86 -8.53 23.93 -18.10
CA ASP A 86 -7.89 22.63 -18.36
C ASP A 86 -8.48 21.51 -17.49
N LYS A 87 -9.18 21.84 -16.38
CA LYS A 87 -9.78 20.86 -15.47
C LYS A 87 -11.30 20.93 -15.50
N ASN A 88 -11.92 19.87 -16.03
CA ASN A 88 -13.37 19.71 -16.10
C ASN A 88 -14.10 19.79 -14.74
N LYS A 89 -13.47 19.35 -13.64
CA LYS A 89 -14.10 19.32 -12.31
C LYS A 89 -14.55 20.69 -11.81
N LEU A 90 -13.83 21.76 -12.18
CA LEU A 90 -14.22 23.13 -11.81
C LEU A 90 -15.49 23.58 -12.53
N HIS A 91 -15.67 23.17 -13.79
CA HIS A 91 -16.92 23.39 -14.51
C HIS A 91 -18.06 22.56 -13.92
N ILE A 92 -17.81 21.29 -13.59
CA ILE A 92 -18.84 20.39 -13.01
C ILE A 92 -19.39 20.96 -11.69
N LEU A 93 -18.57 21.63 -10.88
CA LEU A 93 -19.03 22.26 -9.63
C LEU A 93 -20.15 23.29 -9.86
N LEU A 94 -20.20 23.97 -11.01
CA LEU A 94 -21.24 24.96 -11.30
C LEU A 94 -22.65 24.36 -11.39
N HIS A 95 -22.75 23.07 -11.75
CA HIS A 95 -24.00 22.32 -11.84
C HIS A 95 -24.42 21.72 -10.50
N LEU A 96 -23.51 21.67 -9.52
CA LEU A 96 -23.79 21.07 -8.21
C LEU A 96 -24.98 21.71 -7.47
N PRO A 97 -25.16 23.06 -7.46
CA PRO A 97 -26.36 23.70 -6.93
C PRO A 97 -27.67 23.12 -7.49
N GLU A 98 -27.77 22.96 -8.80
CA GLU A 98 -28.97 22.44 -9.48
C GLU A 98 -29.19 20.95 -9.16
N HIS A 99 -28.10 20.19 -9.07
CA HIS A 99 -28.16 18.80 -8.63
C HIS A 99 -28.62 18.68 -7.18
N VAL A 100 -28.17 19.56 -6.29
CA VAL A 100 -28.62 19.57 -4.89
C VAL A 100 -30.10 19.95 -4.80
N GLU A 101 -30.55 20.93 -5.57
CA GLU A 101 -31.98 21.29 -5.65
C GLU A 101 -32.85 20.11 -6.08
N ARG A 102 -32.37 19.32 -7.04
CA ARG A 102 -33.13 18.21 -7.63
C ARG A 102 -33.05 16.90 -6.82
N PHE A 103 -31.89 16.58 -6.28
CA PHE A 103 -31.58 15.26 -5.69
C PHE A 103 -31.32 15.29 -4.18
N GLY A 104 -31.26 16.48 -3.57
CA GLY A 104 -30.93 16.66 -2.16
C GLY A 104 -29.41 16.69 -1.91
N PRO A 105 -28.96 16.38 -0.67
CA PRO A 105 -27.55 16.44 -0.29
C PRO A 105 -26.62 15.71 -1.27
N ALA A 106 -25.45 16.29 -1.56
CA ALA A 106 -24.53 15.75 -2.56
C ALA A 106 -24.02 14.34 -2.26
N LEU A 107 -24.02 13.96 -0.97
CA LEU A 107 -23.68 12.60 -0.53
C LEU A 107 -24.61 11.51 -1.08
N LEU A 108 -25.86 11.85 -1.44
CA LEU A 108 -26.82 10.88 -1.96
C LEU A 108 -26.46 10.34 -3.34
N PHE A 109 -25.77 11.15 -4.16
CA PHE A 109 -25.31 10.77 -5.50
C PHE A 109 -23.78 10.64 -5.61
N SER A 110 -23.10 10.50 -4.47
CA SER A 110 -21.66 10.22 -4.42
C SER A 110 -21.36 8.78 -4.86
N THR A 111 -20.30 8.60 -5.65
CA THR A 111 -19.86 7.27 -6.12
C THR A 111 -19.09 6.47 -5.08
N GLU A 112 -18.72 7.06 -3.93
CA GLU A 112 -17.88 6.42 -2.90
C GLU A 112 -18.47 5.10 -2.41
N ARG A 113 -19.79 5.01 -2.28
CA ARG A 113 -20.48 3.77 -1.91
C ARG A 113 -20.24 2.69 -2.97
N TYR A 114 -20.39 2.99 -4.25
CA TYR A 114 -20.17 2.05 -5.34
C TYR A 114 -18.69 1.67 -5.48
N GLU A 115 -17.77 2.62 -5.31
CA GLU A 115 -16.33 2.33 -5.34
C GLU A 115 -15.89 1.40 -4.21
N SER A 116 -16.53 1.50 -3.03
CA SER A 116 -16.28 0.56 -1.92
C SER A 116 -16.62 -0.89 -2.29
N PHE A 117 -17.58 -1.10 -3.18
CA PHE A 117 -17.91 -2.44 -3.69
C PHE A 117 -16.82 -3.03 -4.58
N ASN A 118 -15.91 -2.24 -5.14
CA ASN A 118 -14.75 -2.78 -5.89
C ASN A 118 -13.89 -3.69 -5.00
N HIS A 119 -13.82 -3.42 -3.70
CA HIS A 119 -13.15 -4.31 -2.75
C HIS A 119 -13.87 -5.66 -2.64
N ILE A 120 -15.21 -5.65 -2.55
CA ILE A 120 -16.03 -6.86 -2.49
C ILE A 120 -15.91 -7.66 -3.80
N PHE A 121 -15.94 -6.98 -4.95
CA PHE A 121 -15.72 -7.59 -6.26
C PHE A 121 -14.38 -8.33 -6.34
N ARG A 122 -13.30 -7.69 -5.87
CA ARG A 122 -11.97 -8.30 -5.80
C ARG A 122 -11.94 -9.50 -4.87
N LEU A 123 -12.59 -9.44 -3.70
CA LEU A 123 -12.67 -10.58 -2.80
C LEU A 123 -13.41 -11.76 -3.44
N CYS A 124 -14.57 -11.53 -4.05
CA CYS A 124 -15.29 -12.58 -4.79
C CYS A 124 -14.42 -13.20 -5.89
N SER A 125 -13.64 -12.38 -6.61
CA SER A 125 -12.69 -12.88 -7.62
C SER A 125 -11.55 -13.71 -7.00
N ILE A 126 -10.91 -13.19 -5.95
CA ILE A 126 -9.77 -13.84 -5.26
C ILE A 126 -10.17 -15.21 -4.72
N HIS A 127 -11.38 -15.31 -4.16
CA HIS A 127 -11.93 -16.51 -3.52
C HIS A 127 -12.71 -17.43 -4.47
N SER A 128 -12.85 -17.09 -5.76
CA SER A 128 -13.42 -17.96 -6.78
C SER A 128 -12.40 -19.00 -7.28
N ASN A 129 -12.87 -20.01 -8.03
CA ASN A 129 -11.97 -20.94 -8.75
C ASN A 129 -11.29 -20.27 -9.96
N ARG A 130 -11.68 -19.04 -10.29
CA ARG A 130 -11.16 -18.17 -11.36
C ARG A 130 -11.32 -18.71 -12.78
N GLN A 131 -12.12 -19.77 -12.98
CA GLN A 131 -12.43 -20.29 -14.32
C GLN A 131 -13.43 -19.40 -15.06
N ALA A 132 -14.40 -18.84 -14.34
CA ALA A 132 -15.36 -17.88 -14.89
C ALA A 132 -15.62 -16.74 -13.88
N PRO A 133 -14.64 -15.83 -13.66
CA PRO A 133 -14.73 -14.82 -12.61
C PRO A 133 -16.01 -13.97 -12.66
N SER A 134 -16.47 -13.60 -13.86
CA SER A 134 -17.70 -12.83 -14.05
C SER A 134 -18.93 -13.57 -13.54
N ARG A 135 -19.10 -14.85 -13.92
CA ARG A 135 -20.20 -15.71 -13.49
C ARG A 135 -20.16 -15.91 -11.98
N ASP A 136 -18.99 -16.26 -11.44
CA ASP A 136 -18.84 -16.58 -10.02
C ASP A 136 -19.12 -15.35 -9.14
N ILE A 137 -18.67 -14.16 -9.57
CA ILE A 137 -18.98 -12.90 -8.88
C ILE A 137 -20.48 -12.59 -8.98
N ALA A 138 -21.09 -12.74 -10.15
CA ALA A 138 -22.53 -12.50 -10.33
C ALA A 138 -23.37 -13.43 -9.44
N SER A 139 -23.02 -14.73 -9.39
CA SER A 139 -23.67 -15.70 -8.51
C SER A 139 -23.49 -15.36 -7.02
N ALA A 140 -22.29 -14.96 -6.60
CA ALA A 140 -22.02 -14.55 -5.22
C ALA A 140 -22.85 -13.33 -4.81
N PHE A 141 -22.92 -12.31 -5.68
CA PHE A 141 -23.74 -11.12 -5.43
C PHE A 141 -25.23 -11.46 -5.39
N ALA A 142 -25.73 -12.27 -6.33
CA ALA A 142 -27.13 -12.71 -6.34
C ALA A 142 -27.50 -13.46 -5.06
N GLN A 143 -26.60 -14.29 -4.52
CA GLN A 143 -26.80 -14.99 -3.25
C GLN A 143 -26.80 -14.02 -2.06
N GLN A 144 -25.83 -13.10 -2.00
CA GLN A 144 -25.76 -12.10 -0.93
C GLN A 144 -27.01 -11.20 -0.89
N GLU A 145 -27.45 -10.69 -2.05
CA GLU A 145 -28.67 -9.88 -2.14
C GLU A 145 -29.93 -10.71 -1.82
N ARG A 146 -29.99 -11.98 -2.24
CA ARG A 146 -31.10 -12.87 -1.86
C ARG A 146 -31.18 -13.08 -0.35
N CYS A 147 -30.06 -13.38 0.29
CA CYS A 147 -30.00 -13.52 1.75
C CYS A 147 -30.40 -12.22 2.45
N ARG A 148 -29.88 -11.07 1.97
CA ARG A 148 -30.25 -9.76 2.52
C ARG A 148 -31.75 -9.51 2.38
N HIS A 149 -32.30 -9.66 1.18
CA HIS A 149 -33.73 -9.48 0.89
C HIS A 149 -34.61 -10.29 1.84
N VAL A 150 -34.33 -11.58 2.00
CA VAL A 150 -35.10 -12.47 2.90
C VAL A 150 -34.98 -12.03 4.36
N LEU A 151 -33.76 -11.74 4.83
CA LEU A 151 -33.50 -11.41 6.24
C LEU A 151 -33.96 -10.01 6.63
N THR A 152 -34.14 -9.10 5.66
CA THR A 152 -34.66 -7.75 5.91
C THR A 152 -36.17 -7.63 5.72
N GLY A 153 -36.90 -8.72 5.49
CA GLY A 153 -38.36 -8.72 5.35
C GLY A 153 -38.87 -8.51 3.93
N GLY A 154 -38.03 -8.76 2.93
CA GLY A 154 -38.43 -8.77 1.52
C GLY A 154 -39.38 -9.92 1.20
N TYR A 155 -40.32 -9.67 0.29
CA TYR A 155 -41.29 -10.67 -0.16
C TYR A 155 -40.78 -11.39 -1.41
N TRP A 156 -41.08 -12.68 -1.54
CA TRP A 156 -40.87 -13.46 -2.76
C TRP A 156 -42.09 -14.31 -3.07
N LEU A 157 -42.31 -14.62 -4.35
CA LEU A 157 -43.39 -15.50 -4.77
C LEU A 157 -43.01 -16.94 -4.45
N ASP A 158 -43.75 -17.58 -3.56
CA ASP A 158 -43.68 -19.03 -3.36
C ASP A 158 -44.38 -19.71 -4.54
N LYS A 159 -43.61 -20.42 -5.37
CA LYS A 159 -44.12 -21.10 -6.57
C LYS A 159 -45.07 -22.25 -6.23
N THR A 160 -44.92 -22.87 -5.06
CA THR A 160 -45.75 -23.99 -4.63
C THR A 160 -47.06 -23.51 -4.02
N ALA A 161 -46.99 -22.45 -3.20
CA ALA A 161 -48.17 -21.87 -2.56
C ALA A 161 -48.86 -20.78 -3.39
N HIS A 162 -48.30 -20.42 -4.56
CA HIS A 162 -48.77 -19.36 -5.46
C HIS A 162 -49.09 -18.02 -4.75
N ARG A 163 -48.34 -17.68 -3.69
CA ARG A 163 -48.55 -16.46 -2.90
C ARG A 163 -47.23 -15.79 -2.57
N TRP A 164 -47.29 -14.48 -2.37
CA TRP A 164 -46.15 -13.73 -1.85
C TRP A 164 -45.94 -14.07 -0.38
N VAL A 165 -44.74 -14.53 -0.05
CA VAL A 165 -44.33 -14.89 1.31
C VAL A 165 -43.14 -14.04 1.74
N CYS A 166 -43.00 -13.90 3.05
CA CYS A 166 -41.87 -13.25 3.70
C CYS A 166 -41.32 -14.21 4.75
N ALA A 167 -40.05 -14.01 5.15
CA ALA A 167 -39.45 -14.74 6.25
C ALA A 167 -40.26 -14.59 7.55
N SER A 168 -40.27 -15.64 8.37
CA SER A 168 -41.02 -15.65 9.63
C SER A 168 -40.42 -14.67 10.66
N PRO A 169 -41.19 -14.25 11.69
CA PRO A 169 -40.66 -13.39 12.75
C PRO A 169 -39.41 -13.94 13.45
N ALA A 170 -39.23 -15.26 13.50
CA ALA A 170 -38.03 -15.89 14.05
C ALA A 170 -36.78 -15.58 13.20
N VAL A 171 -36.90 -15.68 11.88
CA VAL A 171 -35.80 -15.36 10.94
C VAL A 171 -35.52 -13.86 10.91
N LEU A 172 -36.57 -13.02 10.91
CA LEU A 172 -36.42 -11.56 10.96
C LEU A 172 -35.84 -11.06 12.29
N GLY A 173 -36.10 -11.78 13.38
CA GLY A 173 -35.55 -11.50 14.71
C GLY A 173 -34.10 -11.93 14.89
N HIS A 174 -33.60 -12.87 14.07
CA HIS A 174 -32.27 -13.47 14.20
C HIS A 174 -31.13 -12.45 14.16
N LEU A 175 -31.19 -11.49 13.23
CA LEU A 175 -30.17 -10.45 13.10
C LEU A 175 -30.08 -9.55 14.34
N ARG A 176 -31.16 -9.41 15.12
CA ARG A 176 -31.15 -8.60 16.34
C ARG A 176 -30.37 -9.26 17.48
N SER A 177 -30.35 -10.60 17.53
CA SER A 177 -29.60 -11.37 18.54
C SER A 177 -28.18 -11.73 18.11
N HIS A 178 -27.88 -11.67 16.80
CA HIS A 178 -26.58 -12.05 16.22
C HIS A 178 -25.91 -10.90 15.45
N PRO A 179 -25.39 -9.87 16.15
CA PRO A 179 -24.84 -8.67 15.51
C PRO A 179 -23.62 -8.95 14.62
N ARG A 180 -22.86 -10.02 14.89
CA ARG A 180 -21.73 -10.44 14.03
C ARG A 180 -22.22 -10.92 12.67
N GLU A 181 -23.30 -11.68 12.64
CA GLU A 181 -23.84 -12.25 11.39
C GLU A 181 -24.49 -11.16 10.55
N ALA A 182 -25.18 -10.22 11.18
CA ALA A 182 -25.69 -9.05 10.46
C ALA A 182 -24.56 -8.18 9.90
N HIS A 183 -23.47 -8.01 10.65
CA HIS A 183 -22.27 -7.32 10.16
C HIS A 183 -21.67 -8.04 8.94
N LEU A 184 -21.58 -9.37 8.96
CA LEU A 184 -21.11 -10.18 7.83
C LEU A 184 -22.00 -10.05 6.59
N LEU A 185 -23.30 -9.84 6.77
CA LEU A 185 -24.27 -9.64 5.68
C LEU A 185 -24.40 -8.18 5.21
N GLY A 186 -23.67 -7.26 5.86
CA GLY A 186 -23.78 -5.83 5.61
C GLY A 186 -25.14 -5.24 6.01
N VAL A 187 -25.88 -5.92 6.88
CA VAL A 187 -27.16 -5.41 7.41
C VAL A 187 -26.86 -4.59 8.66
N PRO A 188 -27.25 -3.30 8.70
CA PRO A 188 -27.05 -2.48 9.88
C PRO A 188 -27.93 -3.00 11.02
N VAL A 189 -27.32 -3.67 12.01
CA VAL A 189 -27.98 -3.89 13.30
C VAL A 189 -27.61 -2.72 14.19
N PRO A 190 -28.58 -2.00 14.78
CA PRO A 190 -28.33 -0.92 15.71
C PRO A 190 -27.66 -1.47 16.98
N THR A 191 -26.34 -1.63 16.90
CA THR A 191 -25.43 -1.84 18.02
C THR A 191 -24.56 -0.60 18.18
N THR A 192 -25.13 0.59 17.92
CA THR A 192 -24.51 1.83 18.40
C THR A 192 -24.35 1.68 19.90
N PRO A 193 -23.12 1.69 20.43
CA PRO A 193 -22.92 1.62 21.85
C PRO A 193 -23.73 2.73 22.50
N ALA A 194 -24.47 2.40 23.56
CA ALA A 194 -25.26 3.41 24.26
C ALA A 194 -24.34 4.52 24.76
N ALA A 195 -24.80 5.77 24.71
CA ALA A 195 -24.10 6.88 25.32
C ALA A 195 -23.77 6.54 26.79
N GLY A 196 -22.55 6.85 27.21
CA GLY A 196 -22.02 6.43 28.52
C GLY A 196 -21.30 5.08 28.54
N THR A 197 -21.25 4.34 27.43
CA THR A 197 -20.41 3.14 27.34
C THR A 197 -18.93 3.53 27.43
N MET A 198 -18.26 3.18 28.53
CA MET A 198 -16.84 3.42 28.75
C MET A 198 -16.00 2.15 28.55
N ARG A 199 -14.82 2.29 27.95
CA ARG A 199 -13.82 1.22 27.86
C ARG A 199 -12.58 1.59 28.65
N LEU A 200 -12.00 0.60 29.32
CA LEU A 200 -10.71 0.75 30.00
C LEU A 200 -9.57 0.82 28.96
N PRO A 201 -8.45 1.50 29.29
CA PRO A 201 -7.28 1.51 28.42
C PRO A 201 -6.74 0.10 28.20
N PRO A 202 -6.17 -0.21 27.02
CA PRO A 202 -5.59 -1.52 26.75
C PRO A 202 -4.40 -1.79 27.69
N LEU A 203 -4.31 -3.02 28.19
CA LEU A 203 -3.14 -3.52 28.90
C LEU A 203 -1.95 -3.49 27.94
N GLN A 204 -0.89 -2.76 28.27
CA GLN A 204 0.33 -2.78 27.46
C GLN A 204 0.99 -4.17 27.61
N PRO A 205 1.42 -4.81 26.51
CA PRO A 205 2.32 -5.95 26.61
C PRO A 205 3.60 -5.48 27.31
N SER A 206 4.02 -6.19 28.35
CA SER A 206 5.30 -5.96 29.02
C SER A 206 6.41 -5.88 27.97
N ALA A 207 7.05 -4.70 27.86
CA ALA A 207 8.26 -4.57 27.06
C ALA A 207 9.35 -5.41 27.74
N GLY A 208 9.58 -6.60 27.21
CA GLY A 208 10.62 -7.52 27.68
C GLY A 208 10.13 -8.95 27.76
N SER A 209 10.56 -9.76 26.79
CA SER A 209 10.75 -11.20 26.96
C SER A 209 11.68 -11.44 28.15
N GLY A 210 11.10 -11.68 29.31
CA GLY A 210 11.81 -12.07 30.51
C GLY A 210 10.79 -12.68 31.45
N THR A 211 10.99 -13.94 31.81
CA THR A 211 10.24 -14.67 32.83
C THR A 211 10.47 -14.01 34.20
N GLY A 212 9.83 -12.87 34.42
CA GLY A 212 9.79 -12.13 35.68
C GLY A 212 8.35 -11.68 35.96
N PRO A 213 7.94 -11.58 37.24
CA PRO A 213 6.60 -11.15 37.58
C PRO A 213 6.36 -9.71 37.07
N LEU A 214 5.16 -9.48 36.51
CA LEU A 214 4.64 -8.17 36.10
C LEU A 214 5.12 -7.05 37.04
N SER A 215 5.71 -5.99 36.48
CA SER A 215 6.10 -4.82 37.27
C SER A 215 4.87 -4.24 38.00
N SER A 216 5.09 -3.73 39.21
CA SER A 216 4.05 -3.16 40.09
C SER A 216 3.30 -1.97 39.46
N GLY A 217 3.88 -1.30 38.46
CA GLY A 217 3.26 -0.18 37.73
C GLY A 217 2.16 -0.58 36.76
N ASP A 218 2.24 -1.76 36.13
CA ASP A 218 1.20 -2.24 35.20
C ASP A 218 -0.05 -2.75 35.94
N ARG A 219 0.11 -3.22 37.18
CA ARG A 219 -1.02 -3.58 38.07
C ARG A 219 -1.80 -2.36 38.57
N GLN A 220 -1.21 -1.16 38.54
CA GLN A 220 -1.84 0.06 39.06
C GLN A 220 -2.87 0.70 38.11
N ARG A 221 -2.79 0.48 36.78
CA ARG A 221 -3.65 1.19 35.80
C ARG A 221 -5.11 0.71 35.75
N ASN A 222 -5.40 -0.50 36.22
CA ASN A 222 -6.76 -1.07 36.29
C ASN A 222 -7.30 -1.20 37.73
N LEU A 223 -6.56 -0.70 38.73
CA LEU A 223 -7.02 -0.71 40.10
C LEU A 223 -8.10 0.36 40.29
N ALA A 224 -9.16 0.02 41.01
CA ALA A 224 -10.12 1.03 41.46
C ALA A 224 -9.44 1.91 42.51
N LEU A 225 -9.42 3.22 42.28
CA LEU A 225 -8.78 4.20 43.14
C LEU A 225 -9.85 5.01 43.90
N PRO A 226 -9.62 5.34 45.19
CA PRO A 226 -10.43 6.31 45.90
C PRO A 226 -10.18 7.71 45.33
N TRP A 227 -11.17 8.61 45.46
CA TRP A 227 -11.15 9.96 44.89
C TRP A 227 -9.79 10.66 45.03
N GLY A 228 -9.26 10.78 46.26
CA GLY A 228 -8.01 11.50 46.56
C GLY A 228 -6.72 10.93 45.95
N ARG A 229 -6.79 9.80 45.22
CA ARG A 229 -5.65 9.25 44.47
C ARG A 229 -5.76 9.47 42.96
N LEU A 230 -6.90 9.92 42.45
CA LEU A 230 -7.11 10.23 41.04
C LEU A 230 -6.37 11.52 40.64
N GLU A 231 -5.98 11.64 39.37
CA GLU A 231 -5.33 12.86 38.85
C GLU A 231 -6.24 14.08 39.02
N CYS A 232 -7.53 13.94 38.71
CA CYS A 232 -8.51 15.02 38.90
C CYS A 232 -8.59 15.55 40.35
N SER A 233 -8.46 14.70 41.37
CA SER A 233 -8.50 15.13 42.78
C SER A 233 -7.27 15.92 43.20
N LYS A 234 -6.11 15.64 42.58
CA LYS A 234 -4.84 16.32 42.86
C LYS A 234 -4.75 17.63 42.10
N LEU A 235 -5.27 17.63 40.88
CA LEU A 235 -5.28 18.81 40.03
C LEU A 235 -6.35 19.81 40.49
N PHE A 236 -7.48 19.34 41.05
CA PHE A 236 -8.66 20.18 41.32
C PHE A 236 -9.32 19.87 42.68
N PRO A 237 -8.80 20.40 43.80
CA PRO A 237 -9.33 20.13 45.14
C PRO A 237 -10.72 20.73 45.43
N THR A 238 -11.20 21.64 44.58
CA THR A 238 -12.53 22.29 44.69
C THR A 238 -13.69 21.41 44.20
N LEU A 239 -13.38 20.32 43.51
CA LEU A 239 -14.37 19.47 42.87
C LEU A 239 -14.92 18.44 43.86
N ALA A 240 -16.25 18.41 44.04
CA ALA A 240 -16.89 17.56 45.04
C ALA A 240 -16.60 16.08 44.77
N ALA A 241 -16.12 15.37 45.80
CA ALA A 241 -15.76 13.96 45.69
C ALA A 241 -17.03 13.10 45.47
N PRO A 242 -17.20 12.45 44.30
CA PRO A 242 -18.28 11.52 44.10
C PRO A 242 -18.01 10.24 44.93
N PRO A 243 -19.03 9.69 45.59
CA PRO A 243 -18.88 8.49 46.42
C PRO A 243 -18.53 7.27 45.56
N GLY A 244 -17.65 6.40 46.07
CA GLY A 244 -17.27 5.14 45.42
C GLY A 244 -15.80 5.03 45.07
N GLN A 245 -15.45 3.97 44.32
CA GLN A 245 -14.12 3.74 43.78
C GLN A 245 -14.16 3.76 42.25
N TRP A 246 -13.12 4.32 41.65
CA TRP A 246 -13.11 4.68 40.23
C TRP A 246 -11.91 4.09 39.51
N LYS A 247 -12.14 3.52 38.33
CA LYS A 247 -11.11 3.09 37.39
C LYS A 247 -10.94 4.14 36.31
N ARG A 248 -9.72 4.34 35.81
CA ARG A 248 -9.45 5.28 34.72
C ARG A 248 -9.96 4.70 33.40
N GLY A 249 -10.91 5.39 32.77
CA GLY A 249 -11.40 5.06 31.44
C GLY A 249 -10.43 5.51 30.34
N GLY A 250 -10.38 4.75 29.26
CA GLY A 250 -9.64 5.08 28.04
C GLY A 250 -10.50 5.80 27.00
N THR A 251 -11.74 5.35 26.81
CA THR A 251 -12.68 5.97 25.87
C THR A 251 -14.12 5.93 26.38
N VAL A 252 -14.95 6.89 25.98
CA VAL A 252 -16.40 6.91 26.25
C VAL A 252 -17.18 7.21 24.96
N VAL A 253 -18.36 6.60 24.83
CA VAL A 253 -19.30 6.89 23.73
C VAL A 253 -20.26 7.99 24.15
N VAL A 254 -20.37 9.04 23.35
CA VAL A 254 -21.19 10.24 23.64
C VAL A 254 -22.52 10.20 22.88
N GLN A 255 -23.39 11.20 23.05
CA GLN A 255 -24.79 11.13 22.60
C GLN A 255 -24.98 10.87 21.10
N ASN A 256 -24.17 11.48 20.23
CA ASN A 256 -24.25 11.25 18.78
C ASN A 256 -23.59 9.92 18.32
N GLY A 257 -23.01 9.14 19.24
CA GLY A 257 -22.29 7.90 18.95
C GLY A 257 -20.77 8.06 18.76
N ASP A 258 -20.22 9.27 18.85
CA ASP A 258 -18.77 9.46 18.76
C ASP A 258 -18.06 8.79 19.94
N VAL A 259 -16.86 8.29 19.68
CA VAL A 259 -15.97 7.73 20.71
C VAL A 259 -14.94 8.79 21.08
N VAL A 260 -15.00 9.31 22.30
CA VAL A 260 -14.07 10.33 22.80
C VAL A 260 -13.11 9.74 23.83
N SER A 261 -11.92 10.33 23.92
CA SER A 261 -10.85 9.92 24.84
C SER A 261 -10.35 11.14 25.63
N PRO A 262 -9.62 10.96 26.75
CA PRO A 262 -8.97 12.07 27.44
C PRO A 262 -8.13 12.92 26.47
N GLY A 263 -8.29 14.24 26.53
CA GLY A 263 -7.72 15.22 25.61
C GLY A 263 -8.61 15.58 24.41
N ALA A 264 -9.73 14.88 24.20
CA ALA A 264 -10.67 15.23 23.14
C ALA A 264 -11.47 16.50 23.50
N GLU A 265 -11.78 17.29 22.48
CA GLU A 265 -12.58 18.50 22.60
C GLU A 265 -14.03 18.16 22.20
N VAL A 266 -15.00 18.64 22.97
CA VAL A 266 -16.40 18.21 22.89
C VAL A 266 -17.39 19.36 23.03
N LEU A 267 -18.58 19.16 22.46
CA LEU A 267 -19.76 20.00 22.70
C LEU A 267 -20.66 19.37 23.76
N ILE A 268 -21.19 20.20 24.66
CA ILE A 268 -21.97 19.77 25.83
C ILE A 268 -23.30 20.52 25.84
N ARG A 269 -24.39 19.83 26.14
CA ARG A 269 -25.70 20.46 26.31
C ARG A 269 -25.88 20.96 27.74
N ARG A 270 -26.24 22.23 27.89
CA ARG A 270 -26.69 22.80 29.16
C ARG A 270 -28.13 22.35 29.44
N ASN A 271 -28.34 21.59 30.51
CA ASN A 271 -29.64 21.07 30.95
C ASN A 271 -29.79 21.16 32.49
N THR A 272 -30.99 20.95 33.02
CA THR A 272 -31.28 21.03 34.47
C THR A 272 -30.49 20.05 35.35
N ARG A 273 -29.92 18.97 34.78
CA ARG A 273 -29.03 18.03 35.50
C ARG A 273 -27.59 18.54 35.57
N THR A 274 -27.13 19.22 34.53
CA THR A 274 -25.81 19.87 34.45
C THR A 274 -25.79 21.25 35.11
N GLU A 275 -26.93 21.96 35.17
CA GLU A 275 -27.04 23.29 35.79
C GLU A 275 -26.50 23.30 37.23
N PRO A 276 -26.88 22.41 38.17
CA PRO A 276 -26.32 22.40 39.52
C PRO A 276 -24.81 22.12 39.56
N LEU A 277 -24.30 21.34 38.60
CA LEU A 277 -22.89 20.96 38.49
C LEU A 277 -22.03 22.08 37.88
N LEU A 278 -22.66 22.99 37.11
CA LEU A 278 -22.05 24.16 36.45
C LEU A 278 -22.34 25.48 37.19
N ALA A 279 -23.31 25.50 38.12
CA ALA A 279 -23.85 26.72 38.75
C ALA A 279 -22.96 27.35 39.84
N LEU A 280 -21.84 26.72 40.24
CA LEU A 280 -20.97 27.31 41.26
C LEU A 280 -20.34 28.67 40.83
N GLU A 281 -20.36 29.00 39.53
CA GLU A 281 -19.76 30.24 38.99
C GLU A 281 -20.74 31.16 38.25
N SER A 282 -22.02 30.78 38.10
CA SER A 282 -23.01 31.57 37.35
C SER A 282 -23.53 32.83 38.09
N ALA A 283 -22.99 33.18 39.26
CA ALA A 283 -23.34 34.42 39.96
C ALA A 283 -22.87 35.71 39.25
N ARG A 284 -22.23 35.63 38.07
CA ARG A 284 -21.70 36.79 37.33
C ARG A 284 -22.30 37.04 35.94
N ALA A 285 -23.24 36.24 35.45
CA ALA A 285 -23.85 36.45 34.13
C ALA A 285 -25.36 36.71 34.22
N ASN A 286 -25.72 37.96 34.52
CA ASN A 286 -27.05 38.49 34.22
C ASN A 286 -27.16 38.71 32.70
N SER A 287 -27.46 37.66 31.94
CA SER A 287 -27.84 37.79 30.52
C SER A 287 -28.83 36.71 30.14
N THR A 288 -29.98 37.15 29.66
CA THR A 288 -31.18 36.36 29.30
C THR A 288 -31.02 35.48 28.05
N GLU A 289 -29.79 35.29 27.54
CA GLU A 289 -29.48 34.49 26.35
C GLU A 289 -28.17 33.70 26.53
N ALA A 290 -28.09 32.82 27.55
CA ALA A 290 -26.96 31.90 27.66
C ALA A 290 -27.04 30.85 26.53
N PRO A 291 -25.94 30.55 25.81
CA PRO A 291 -25.95 29.51 24.78
C PRO A 291 -26.30 28.15 25.40
N SER A 292 -27.22 27.43 24.77
CA SER A 292 -27.67 26.10 25.20
C SER A 292 -26.59 25.02 25.07
N LEU A 293 -25.50 25.33 24.34
CA LEU A 293 -24.37 24.46 24.07
C LEU A 293 -23.06 25.10 24.53
N LEU A 294 -22.21 24.32 25.19
CA LEU A 294 -20.90 24.73 25.71
C LEU A 294 -19.78 23.91 25.08
N LEU A 295 -18.59 24.50 24.96
CA LEU A 295 -17.39 23.84 24.48
C LEU A 295 -16.50 23.44 25.66
N ALA A 296 -15.91 22.25 25.61
CA ALA A 296 -15.06 21.75 26.69
C ALA A 296 -14.03 20.72 26.22
N SER A 297 -12.94 20.59 26.98
CA SER A 297 -11.93 19.54 26.80
C SER A 297 -12.12 18.42 27.83
N VAL A 298 -12.18 17.17 27.39
CA VAL A 298 -12.22 15.99 28.27
C VAL A 298 -10.87 15.82 28.95
N CYS A 299 -10.85 15.81 30.29
CA CYS A 299 -9.62 15.71 31.07
C CYS A 299 -9.38 14.27 31.56
N GLU A 300 -10.40 13.65 32.13
CA GLU A 300 -10.32 12.30 32.69
C GLU A 300 -11.68 11.58 32.58
N LEU A 301 -11.64 10.25 32.45
CA LEU A 301 -12.83 9.40 32.42
C LEU A 301 -12.84 8.51 33.66
N LEU A 302 -13.93 8.55 34.43
CA LEU A 302 -14.07 7.84 35.70
C LEU A 302 -15.11 6.72 35.56
N VAL A 303 -14.61 5.48 35.44
CA VAL A 303 -15.44 4.28 35.34
C VAL A 303 -15.73 3.77 36.74
N SER A 304 -17.01 3.63 37.09
CA SER A 304 -17.43 3.07 38.38
C SER A 304 -17.01 1.60 38.53
N ASP A 305 -16.44 1.23 39.67
CA ASP A 305 -16.15 -0.17 40.00
C ASP A 305 -17.42 -0.95 40.42
N ALA A 306 -18.46 -0.23 40.87
CA ALA A 306 -19.78 -0.74 41.21
C ALA A 306 -20.86 -0.07 40.35
N PRO A 307 -20.97 -0.41 39.05
CA PRO A 307 -21.85 0.27 38.10
C PRO A 307 -23.35 0.15 38.41
N ARG A 308 -23.74 -0.75 39.33
CA ARG A 308 -25.12 -0.86 39.84
C ARG A 308 -25.44 0.16 40.93
N GLU A 309 -24.43 0.70 41.60
CA GLU A 309 -24.56 1.60 42.74
C GLU A 309 -24.18 3.04 42.38
N TYR A 310 -23.15 3.22 41.56
CA TYR A 310 -22.64 4.54 41.17
C TYR A 310 -22.51 4.65 39.65
N ALA A 311 -22.99 5.77 39.09
CA ALA A 311 -22.83 6.11 37.69
C ALA A 311 -21.37 6.47 37.36
N SER A 312 -20.94 6.23 36.12
CA SER A 312 -19.62 6.68 35.63
C SER A 312 -19.66 8.17 35.25
N TRP A 313 -18.52 8.85 35.39
CA TRP A 313 -18.41 10.30 35.22
C TRP A 313 -17.33 10.71 34.23
N VAL A 314 -17.50 11.87 33.61
CA VAL A 314 -16.51 12.50 32.74
C VAL A 314 -16.09 13.82 33.37
N VAL A 315 -14.78 13.99 33.57
CA VAL A 315 -14.19 15.26 34.01
C VAL A 315 -13.91 16.10 32.78
N ILE A 316 -14.50 17.28 32.71
CA ILE A 316 -14.34 18.24 31.62
C ILE A 316 -13.72 19.53 32.11
N ARG A 317 -13.13 20.28 31.19
CA ARG A 317 -12.69 21.67 31.40
C ARG A 317 -13.38 22.57 30.38
N LEU A 318 -14.09 23.60 30.83
CA LEU A 318 -14.82 24.48 29.94
C LEU A 318 -13.89 25.38 29.12
N SER A 319 -14.38 25.77 27.94
CA SER A 319 -13.76 26.74 27.07
C SER A 319 -14.75 27.84 26.72
N THR A 320 -14.28 29.07 26.74
CA THR A 320 -15.05 30.25 26.32
C THR A 320 -14.77 30.56 24.86
N LEU A 321 -15.82 30.98 24.15
CA LEU A 321 -15.76 31.40 22.76
C LEU A 321 -15.37 32.88 22.70
N GLY A 322 -14.39 33.22 21.86
CA GLY A 322 -14.03 34.61 21.60
C GLY A 322 -15.12 35.36 20.84
N HIS A 323 -15.23 36.66 21.07
CA HIS A 323 -16.24 37.51 20.43
C HIS A 323 -15.90 37.92 18.99
N VAL A 324 -14.67 37.68 18.54
CA VAL A 324 -14.17 38.07 17.22
C VAL A 324 -13.50 36.86 16.56
N PRO A 325 -13.68 36.63 15.25
CA PRO A 325 -12.97 35.59 14.53
C PRO A 325 -11.45 35.82 14.55
N HIS A 326 -10.68 34.74 14.50
CA HIS A 326 -9.22 34.77 14.41
C HIS A 326 -8.77 35.64 13.23
N ILE A 327 -7.81 36.54 13.46
CA ILE A 327 -7.44 37.60 12.51
C ILE A 327 -7.06 37.06 11.13
N LYS A 328 -6.40 35.89 11.10
CA LYS A 328 -5.85 35.30 9.87
C LYS A 328 -6.72 34.19 9.30
N LEU A 329 -7.10 33.25 10.15
CA LEU A 329 -7.85 32.04 9.76
C LEU A 329 -9.36 32.30 9.66
N LYS A 330 -9.85 33.45 10.17
CA LYS A 330 -11.27 33.84 10.17
C LYS A 330 -12.21 32.79 10.80
N MET A 331 -11.70 32.03 11.77
CA MET A 331 -12.44 31.01 12.52
C MET A 331 -12.65 31.42 13.98
N PRO A 332 -13.64 30.87 14.69
CA PRO A 332 -13.86 31.18 16.11
C PRO A 332 -12.67 30.77 16.99
N THR A 333 -12.23 31.67 17.86
CA THR A 333 -11.17 31.39 18.85
C THR A 333 -11.76 30.85 20.15
N LEU A 334 -11.02 29.99 20.84
CA LEU A 334 -11.38 29.38 22.10
C LEU A 334 -10.31 29.66 23.15
N VAL A 335 -10.74 30.01 24.36
CA VAL A 335 -9.87 30.13 25.53
C VAL A 335 -10.35 29.18 26.61
N ARG A 336 -9.48 28.31 27.08
CA ARG A 336 -9.80 27.42 28.20
C ARG A 336 -9.93 28.22 29.48
N ASP A 337 -11.12 28.14 30.08
CA ASP A 337 -11.51 28.94 31.25
C ASP A 337 -10.85 28.44 32.55
N GLY A 338 -10.28 27.23 32.51
CA GLY A 338 -9.65 26.62 33.69
C GLY A 338 -10.66 26.15 34.74
N SER A 339 -11.96 26.29 34.48
CA SER A 339 -13.07 25.74 35.26
C SER A 339 -13.28 24.26 34.89
N TYR A 340 -13.39 23.41 35.91
CA TYR A 340 -13.52 21.95 35.77
C TYR A 340 -14.81 21.45 36.38
N HIS A 341 -15.47 20.52 35.69
CA HIS A 341 -16.77 20.00 36.10
C HIS A 341 -16.89 18.49 35.87
N LEU A 342 -17.73 17.84 36.67
CA LEU A 342 -18.19 16.48 36.42
C LEU A 342 -19.47 16.53 35.60
N VAL A 343 -19.52 15.78 34.52
CA VAL A 343 -20.71 15.62 33.68
C VAL A 343 -20.96 14.15 33.35
N HIS A 344 -22.20 13.82 33.01
CA HIS A 344 -22.50 12.52 32.44
C HIS A 344 -22.15 12.49 30.96
N ALA A 345 -21.78 11.32 30.46
CA ALA A 345 -21.48 11.14 29.04
C ALA A 345 -22.69 11.41 28.12
N GLU A 346 -23.91 11.29 28.64
CA GLU A 346 -25.15 11.61 27.94
C GLU A 346 -25.34 13.12 27.69
N ASP A 347 -24.70 13.96 28.50
CA ASP A 347 -24.72 15.42 28.35
C ASP A 347 -23.72 15.90 27.30
N ILE A 348 -22.75 15.04 26.94
CA ILE A 348 -21.79 15.30 25.88
C ILE A 348 -22.44 14.93 24.54
N LEU A 349 -22.52 15.90 23.64
CA LEU A 349 -23.20 15.75 22.35
C LEU A 349 -22.35 15.02 21.33
N CYS A 350 -21.14 15.53 21.11
CA CYS A 350 -20.27 15.11 20.02
C CYS A 350 -18.83 15.60 20.23
N ALA A 351 -17.89 15.00 19.49
CA ALA A 351 -16.52 15.49 19.42
C ALA A 351 -16.43 16.68 18.44
N VAL A 352 -15.59 17.66 18.77
CA VAL A 352 -15.27 18.78 17.88
C VAL A 352 -13.78 18.83 17.59
N ASN A 353 -13.44 19.34 16.40
CA ASN A 353 -12.06 19.53 15.99
C ASN A 353 -11.61 20.93 16.41
N VAL A 354 -10.57 20.99 17.22
CA VAL A 354 -9.97 22.24 17.70
C VAL A 354 -8.47 22.17 17.44
N GLN A 355 -7.91 23.26 16.95
CA GLN A 355 -6.49 23.41 16.66
C GLN A 355 -5.86 24.41 17.61
N HIS A 356 -4.62 24.19 18.00
CA HIS A 356 -3.89 25.14 18.82
C HIS A 356 -3.65 26.47 18.07
N ASP A 357 -3.77 27.61 18.73
CA ASP A 357 -3.45 28.92 18.13
C ASP A 357 -1.93 29.14 18.09
N CYS A 358 -1.25 28.40 17.22
CA CYS A 358 0.19 28.51 17.01
C CYS A 358 0.62 29.88 16.49
N PHE A 359 -0.29 30.63 15.85
CA PHE A 359 0.00 31.94 15.28
C PHE A 359 0.16 32.98 16.39
N HIS A 360 -0.78 33.01 17.35
CA HIS A 360 -0.68 33.86 18.53
C HIS A 360 0.52 33.48 19.39
N ALA A 361 0.68 32.20 19.68
CA ALA A 361 1.70 31.69 20.58
C ALA A 361 3.11 31.62 19.99
N LYS A 362 3.25 31.77 18.67
CA LYS A 362 4.52 31.64 17.92
C LYS A 362 5.24 30.33 18.28
N CYS A 363 4.50 29.23 18.21
CA CYS A 363 5.02 27.89 18.48
C CYS A 363 6.11 27.50 17.48
N THR A 364 7.10 26.73 17.93
CA THR A 364 8.26 26.36 17.11
C THR A 364 8.42 24.85 17.03
N ALA A 365 9.00 24.36 15.95
CA ALA A 365 9.33 22.95 15.75
C ALA A 365 10.57 22.53 16.56
N THR A 366 10.53 22.72 17.88
CA THR A 366 11.61 22.38 18.82
C THR A 366 11.39 21.03 19.50
N GLY A 367 10.18 20.48 19.43
CA GLY A 367 9.86 19.22 20.06
C GLY A 367 10.42 18.04 19.25
N THR A 368 10.75 16.95 19.94
CA THR A 368 11.19 15.70 19.31
C THR A 368 10.28 14.55 19.72
N ARG A 369 9.88 13.72 18.76
CA ARG A 369 9.08 12.52 19.00
C ARG A 369 9.75 11.30 18.39
N GLY A 370 9.93 10.25 19.18
CA GLY A 370 10.41 8.95 18.69
C GLY A 370 9.43 8.34 17.68
N LEU A 371 9.95 7.76 16.60
CA LEU A 371 9.17 7.06 15.60
C LEU A 371 8.86 5.64 16.09
N THR A 372 7.60 5.25 16.03
CA THR A 372 7.19 3.87 16.30
C THR A 372 7.13 3.06 15.00
N GLN A 373 7.83 1.93 14.95
CA GLN A 373 7.76 0.92 13.89
C GLN A 373 7.40 -0.40 14.54
N GLU A 374 6.44 -1.14 13.96
CA GLU A 374 5.98 -2.44 14.51
C GLU A 374 5.56 -2.41 15.99
N ARG A 375 5.06 -1.24 16.46
CA ARG A 375 4.68 -0.95 17.86
C ARG A 375 5.84 -0.76 18.84
N GLU A 376 7.08 -0.71 18.35
CA GLU A 376 8.26 -0.39 19.17
C GLU A 376 8.77 1.02 18.87
N ILE A 377 9.22 1.74 19.91
CA ILE A 377 9.82 3.06 19.76
C ILE A 377 11.24 2.85 19.23
N THR A 378 11.50 3.32 18.02
CA THR A 378 12.82 3.25 17.38
C THR A 378 13.73 4.37 17.88
N SER A 379 15.04 4.22 17.64
CA SER A 379 16.04 5.27 17.87
C SER A 379 15.87 6.49 16.96
N ARG A 380 15.06 6.38 15.89
CA ARG A 380 14.80 7.48 14.96
C ARG A 380 13.79 8.43 15.59
N THR A 381 14.13 9.71 15.61
CA THR A 381 13.22 10.77 16.06
C THR A 381 12.73 11.59 14.88
N ARG A 382 11.62 12.30 15.08
CA ARG A 382 11.15 13.36 14.17
C ARG A 382 10.87 14.63 14.95
N THR A 383 11.04 15.75 14.28
CA THR A 383 10.70 17.06 14.81
C THR A 383 9.18 17.23 14.84
N ILE A 384 8.66 17.80 15.93
CA ILE A 384 7.25 18.16 16.11
C ILE A 384 7.15 19.60 16.61
N VAL A 385 6.03 20.25 16.33
CA VAL A 385 5.71 21.55 16.93
C VAL A 385 5.52 21.35 18.43
N GLN A 386 6.28 22.11 19.22
CA GLN A 386 6.09 22.20 20.66
C GLN A 386 5.27 23.46 20.94
N HIS A 387 4.08 23.26 21.49
CA HIS A 387 3.19 24.36 21.87
C HIS A 387 3.74 25.07 23.10
N LYS A 388 3.68 26.42 23.10
CA LYS A 388 4.21 27.27 24.18
C LYS A 388 3.17 27.59 25.25
N ASP A 389 1.90 27.64 24.85
CA ASP A 389 0.74 27.83 25.72
C ASP A 389 -0.21 26.63 25.61
N GLU A 390 -1.13 26.54 26.57
CA GLU A 390 -2.13 25.46 26.65
C GLU A 390 -3.56 26.02 26.78
N SER A 391 -3.74 27.32 26.53
CA SER A 391 -4.99 28.04 26.76
C SER A 391 -5.69 28.51 25.49
N HIS A 392 -4.95 28.89 24.44
CA HIS A 392 -5.52 29.48 23.23
C HIS A 392 -5.65 28.47 22.09
N TYR A 393 -6.86 28.38 21.55
CA TYR A 393 -7.22 27.44 20.52
C TYR A 393 -8.14 28.08 19.49
N ILE A 394 -8.35 27.36 18.38
CA ILE A 394 -9.19 27.76 17.25
C ILE A 394 -10.13 26.60 16.96
N LEU A 395 -11.43 26.87 16.96
CA LEU A 395 -12.43 25.89 16.57
C LEU A 395 -12.37 25.68 15.06
N ASN A 396 -12.06 24.46 14.62
CA ASN A 396 -11.93 24.16 13.20
C ASN A 396 -13.31 24.01 12.56
N THR A 397 -13.78 25.08 11.92
CA THR A 397 -15.05 25.11 11.19
C THR A 397 -14.98 24.44 9.82
N LEU A 398 -13.80 24.00 9.38
CA LEU A 398 -13.59 23.27 8.13
C LEU A 398 -13.69 21.76 8.33
N GLY A 399 -13.93 21.28 9.55
CA GLY A 399 -14.13 19.87 9.85
C GLY A 399 -15.39 19.31 9.18
N LEU A 400 -15.30 18.10 8.62
CA LEU A 400 -16.45 17.43 7.99
C LEU A 400 -17.40 16.78 9.01
N HIS A 401 -16.90 16.50 10.21
CA HIS A 401 -17.67 15.83 11.26
C HIS A 401 -18.39 16.86 12.15
N ASN A 402 -19.64 16.55 12.52
CA ASN A 402 -20.43 17.29 13.49
C ASN A 402 -20.68 18.78 13.18
N GLN A 403 -20.56 19.17 11.91
CA GLN A 403 -20.69 20.57 11.51
C GLN A 403 -22.05 21.18 11.87
N ARG A 404 -23.13 20.40 11.79
CA ARG A 404 -24.46 20.81 12.28
C ARG A 404 -24.40 21.31 13.73
N TYR A 405 -23.79 20.53 14.63
CA TYR A 405 -23.69 20.89 16.04
C TYR A 405 -22.79 22.11 16.25
N ILE A 406 -21.72 22.25 15.47
CA ILE A 406 -20.85 23.43 15.48
C ILE A 406 -21.63 24.68 15.06
N ARG A 407 -22.38 24.63 13.94
CA ARG A 407 -23.23 25.74 13.48
C ARG A 407 -24.30 26.15 14.50
N MET A 408 -24.82 25.20 15.27
CA MET A 408 -25.78 25.49 16.34
C MET A 408 -25.13 26.10 17.59
N ALA A 409 -23.88 25.73 17.89
CA ALA A 409 -23.17 26.20 19.08
C ALA A 409 -22.48 27.56 18.88
N VAL A 410 -22.13 27.91 17.64
CA VAL A 410 -21.38 29.12 17.31
C VAL A 410 -22.31 30.20 16.76
N PRO A 411 -22.29 31.44 17.28
CA PRO A 411 -23.03 32.57 16.74
C PRO A 411 -22.75 32.81 15.25
N ALA A 412 -23.79 33.16 14.47
CA ALA A 412 -23.66 33.40 13.03
C ALA A 412 -22.62 34.49 12.68
N SER A 413 -22.42 35.48 13.56
CA SER A 413 -21.40 36.53 13.40
C SER A 413 -19.97 35.98 13.33
N LEU A 414 -19.69 34.84 13.96
CA LEU A 414 -18.38 34.18 13.94
C LEU A 414 -18.20 33.16 12.81
N MET A 415 -19.30 32.83 12.12
CA MET A 415 -19.34 31.89 10.98
C MET A 415 -19.49 32.61 9.63
N THR A 416 -19.73 33.93 9.64
CA THR A 416 -19.96 34.70 8.43
C THR A 416 -18.68 34.81 7.60
N SER A 417 -18.76 34.37 6.34
CA SER A 417 -17.66 34.51 5.38
C SER A 417 -17.52 35.96 4.90
N GLN A 418 -16.27 36.40 4.71
CA GLN A 418 -15.95 37.68 4.11
C GLN A 418 -15.87 37.52 2.58
N SER A 419 -16.46 38.44 1.83
CA SER A 419 -16.24 38.49 0.39
C SER A 419 -14.83 39.03 0.10
N TYR A 420 -13.99 38.23 -0.55
CA TYR A 420 -12.62 38.62 -0.92
C TYR A 420 -12.54 39.37 -2.26
N PHE A 421 -13.57 39.28 -3.10
CA PHE A 421 -13.58 39.85 -4.45
C PHE A 421 -14.78 40.79 -4.59
N THR A 422 -14.52 42.08 -4.81
CA THR A 422 -15.56 43.10 -5.03
C THR A 422 -15.98 43.19 -6.50
N ASP A 423 -15.03 43.10 -7.43
CA ASP A 423 -15.27 43.10 -8.88
C ASP A 423 -14.78 41.79 -9.51
N ARG A 424 -15.67 40.80 -9.54
CA ARG A 424 -15.39 39.47 -10.10
C ARG A 424 -15.14 39.51 -11.61
N ALA A 425 -15.83 40.41 -12.31
CA ALA A 425 -15.70 40.53 -13.77
C ALA A 425 -14.31 41.02 -14.15
N ALA A 426 -13.76 41.98 -13.41
CA ALA A 426 -12.38 42.44 -13.60
C ALA A 426 -11.36 41.31 -13.35
N VAL A 427 -11.53 40.52 -12.29
CA VAL A 427 -10.67 39.36 -11.99
C VAL A 427 -10.66 38.36 -13.15
N HIS A 428 -11.84 38.00 -13.66
CA HIS A 428 -11.94 37.05 -14.76
C HIS A 428 -11.35 37.59 -16.06
N LYS A 429 -11.55 38.88 -16.35
CA LYS A 429 -10.95 39.54 -17.52
C LYS A 429 -9.42 39.52 -17.44
N HIS A 430 -8.86 39.88 -16.29
CA HIS A 430 -7.41 39.85 -16.07
C HIS A 430 -6.84 38.42 -16.17
N ALA A 431 -7.51 37.44 -15.56
CA ALA A 431 -7.13 36.04 -15.65
C ALA A 431 -7.14 35.53 -17.11
N ALA A 432 -8.14 35.92 -17.91
CA ALA A 432 -8.24 35.56 -19.32
C ALA A 432 -7.16 36.24 -20.19
N GLU A 433 -6.81 37.49 -19.89
CA GLU A 433 -5.68 38.20 -20.51
C GLU A 433 -4.36 37.47 -20.21
N SER A 434 -4.06 37.24 -18.93
CA SER A 434 -2.87 36.50 -18.48
C SER A 434 -2.75 35.11 -19.11
N LEU A 435 -3.87 34.37 -19.21
CA LEU A 435 -3.88 33.04 -19.82
C LEU A 435 -3.62 33.08 -21.34
N ARG A 436 -4.14 34.08 -22.05
CA ARG A 436 -3.89 34.26 -23.48
C ARG A 436 -2.41 34.56 -23.73
N ASP A 437 -1.82 35.43 -22.93
CA ASP A 437 -0.38 35.76 -23.02
C ASP A 437 0.48 34.52 -22.74
N THR A 438 0.14 33.77 -21.68
CA THR A 438 0.85 32.53 -21.33
C THR A 438 0.75 31.47 -22.44
N LYS A 439 -0.44 31.28 -23.03
CA LYS A 439 -0.65 30.35 -24.15
C LYS A 439 0.10 30.79 -25.41
N LEU A 440 0.12 32.09 -25.70
CA LEU A 440 0.88 32.67 -26.80
C LEU A 440 2.38 32.46 -26.62
N GLN A 441 2.92 32.74 -25.43
CA GLN A 441 4.33 32.50 -25.11
C GLN A 441 4.71 31.03 -25.26
N LYS A 442 3.89 30.10 -24.74
CA LYS A 442 4.11 28.66 -24.91
C LYS A 442 4.10 28.24 -26.39
N LYS A 443 3.21 28.81 -27.20
CA LYS A 443 3.15 28.56 -28.64
C LYS A 443 4.42 29.04 -29.34
N LEU A 444 4.84 30.29 -29.09
CA LEU A 444 6.05 30.87 -29.66
C LEU A 444 7.31 30.09 -29.25
N ALA A 445 7.41 29.67 -27.99
CA ALA A 445 8.51 28.84 -27.49
C ALA A 445 8.56 27.47 -28.18
N ARG A 446 7.41 26.83 -28.40
CA ARG A 446 7.31 25.57 -29.14
C ARG A 446 7.73 25.73 -30.60
N GLU A 447 7.28 26.79 -31.27
CA GLU A 447 7.67 27.11 -32.64
C GLU A 447 9.17 27.40 -32.76
N ALA A 448 9.74 28.13 -31.80
CA ALA A 448 11.18 28.37 -31.72
C ALA A 448 11.99 27.09 -31.49
N LEU A 449 11.51 26.17 -30.65
CA LEU A 449 12.13 24.87 -30.42
C LEU A 449 12.10 23.98 -31.68
N ILE A 450 10.96 23.94 -32.37
CA ILE A 450 10.82 23.22 -33.65
C ILE A 450 11.80 23.79 -34.67
N ARG A 451 11.90 25.12 -34.76
CA ARG A 451 12.84 25.80 -35.66
C ARG A 451 14.30 25.48 -35.30
N LYS A 452 14.67 25.52 -34.02
CA LYS A 452 16.02 25.16 -33.54
C LYS A 452 16.37 23.70 -33.87
N ASN A 453 15.42 22.79 -33.69
CA ASN A 453 15.60 21.37 -34.02
C ASN A 453 15.72 21.14 -35.54
N ALA A 454 14.95 21.88 -36.35
CA ALA A 454 15.06 21.83 -37.81
C ALA A 454 16.40 22.40 -38.31
N GLU A 455 16.87 23.51 -37.73
CA GLU A 455 18.18 24.11 -38.04
C GLU A 455 19.34 23.19 -37.61
N ALA A 456 19.24 22.50 -36.48
CA ALA A 456 20.20 21.49 -36.04
C ALA A 456 20.23 20.27 -36.99
N ALA A 457 19.07 19.79 -37.44
CA ALA A 457 18.96 18.69 -38.40
C ALA A 457 19.56 19.05 -39.78
N LEU A 458 19.39 20.30 -40.22
CA LEU A 458 20.02 20.82 -41.44
C LEU A 458 21.54 20.96 -41.33
N ARG A 459 22.07 21.30 -40.14
CA ARG A 459 23.53 21.31 -39.90
C ARG A 459 24.14 19.90 -39.89
N THR A 460 23.42 18.89 -39.43
CA THR A 460 23.90 17.50 -39.44
C THR A 460 23.87 16.83 -40.82
N THR A 461 23.10 17.36 -41.78
CA THR A 461 22.96 16.77 -43.12
C THR A 461 23.92 17.35 -44.17
N ASN A 462 24.75 18.35 -43.82
CA ASN A 462 25.74 18.93 -44.72
C ASN A 462 27.16 18.95 -44.11
N PRO A 463 27.94 17.85 -44.18
CA PRO A 463 29.34 17.84 -43.76
C PRO A 463 30.32 18.37 -44.85
N ALA A 464 29.83 18.85 -46.01
CA ALA A 464 30.67 19.06 -47.19
C ALA A 464 30.62 20.49 -47.81
N ALA A 465 30.34 21.53 -47.03
CA ALA A 465 30.35 22.91 -47.54
C ALA A 465 30.98 23.96 -46.60
N ALA A 466 31.93 23.56 -45.76
CA ALA A 466 32.75 24.50 -45.02
C ALA A 466 34.15 23.95 -44.78
N ALA A 467 34.82 23.55 -45.87
CA ALA A 467 36.27 23.59 -45.91
C ALA A 467 36.66 24.76 -46.80
N ASP A 468 37.38 25.68 -46.18
CA ASP A 468 38.29 26.64 -46.79
C ASP A 468 37.69 27.95 -47.33
N ILE A 469 37.92 29.04 -46.59
CA ILE A 469 38.57 30.26 -47.10
C ILE A 469 39.00 31.09 -45.87
N LEU A 470 40.33 31.12 -45.69
CA LEU A 470 41.14 32.14 -44.99
C LEU A 470 41.06 32.19 -43.46
N GLY A 471 42.05 31.51 -42.85
CA GLY A 471 42.37 31.65 -41.44
C GLY A 471 43.02 32.99 -41.08
N LEU A 472 43.06 33.25 -39.78
CA LEU A 472 44.08 34.00 -39.06
C LEU A 472 43.97 33.66 -37.56
N GLU A 473 45.14 33.59 -36.94
CA GLU A 473 45.47 33.12 -35.60
C GLU A 473 44.82 33.94 -34.47
N GLY A 474 44.75 33.36 -33.27
CA GLY A 474 44.44 34.10 -32.05
C GLY A 474 44.18 33.20 -30.83
N GLU A 475 45.24 32.91 -30.09
CA GLU A 475 45.22 32.34 -28.73
C GLU A 475 44.34 33.16 -27.77
N ALA A 476 43.59 32.50 -26.88
CA ALA A 476 43.61 32.72 -25.42
C ALA A 476 42.46 31.98 -24.72
N GLU A 477 42.83 31.21 -23.71
CA GLU A 477 41.97 30.56 -22.72
C GLU A 477 41.06 31.56 -21.97
N THR A 478 39.88 31.12 -21.53
CA THR A 478 39.47 31.22 -20.11
C THR A 478 38.09 30.58 -19.86
N GLY A 479 38.06 29.61 -18.93
CA GLY A 479 37.00 29.44 -17.93
C GLY A 479 35.72 28.70 -18.32
N SER A 480 35.64 27.41 -17.97
CA SER A 480 34.39 26.78 -17.53
C SER A 480 33.95 27.35 -16.17
N PRO A 481 32.65 27.34 -15.85
CA PRO A 481 32.17 26.29 -14.95
C PRO A 481 30.80 25.70 -15.32
N ASP A 482 30.77 24.36 -15.34
CA ASP A 482 29.77 23.45 -14.77
C ASP A 482 28.30 23.92 -14.66
N GLU A 483 27.47 23.44 -15.59
CA GLU A 483 26.04 23.21 -15.33
C GLU A 483 25.82 21.71 -15.04
N GLU A 484 25.34 21.44 -13.83
CA GLU A 484 24.84 20.13 -13.40
C GLU A 484 23.50 19.83 -14.09
N ASP A 485 23.46 18.77 -14.89
CA ASP A 485 22.25 18.20 -15.46
C ASP A 485 21.33 17.63 -14.35
N ALA A 486 20.27 18.38 -14.05
CA ALA A 486 19.10 17.85 -13.36
C ALA A 486 18.24 17.05 -14.34
N VAL A 487 18.31 15.72 -14.24
CA VAL A 487 17.39 14.79 -14.91
C VAL A 487 16.04 14.85 -14.20
N ASP A 488 15.07 15.53 -14.82
CA ASP A 488 13.66 15.45 -14.42
C ASP A 488 13.01 14.31 -15.23
N VAL A 489 12.65 13.25 -14.52
CA VAL A 489 11.86 12.12 -15.03
C VAL A 489 10.40 12.43 -14.75
N ASP A 490 9.60 12.62 -15.80
CA ASP A 490 8.21 12.11 -15.90
C ASP A 490 7.51 12.64 -17.16
N ASN A 491 7.38 11.78 -18.20
CA ASN A 491 6.19 11.76 -19.05
C ASN A 491 6.12 10.45 -19.86
N PRO A 492 5.21 9.50 -19.55
CA PRO A 492 4.89 8.41 -20.44
C PRO A 492 3.46 8.59 -20.97
N ASP A 493 3.32 9.23 -22.13
CA ASP A 493 2.14 9.07 -22.97
C ASP A 493 2.60 8.82 -24.41
N ILE A 494 2.90 7.55 -24.69
CA ILE A 494 2.88 6.98 -26.03
C ILE A 494 1.77 5.94 -26.03
N LEU A 495 0.58 6.34 -26.49
CA LEU A 495 -0.42 5.41 -26.99
C LEU A 495 -0.88 5.89 -28.37
N LEU A 496 -0.30 5.21 -29.35
CA LEU A 496 -0.86 4.75 -30.62
C LEU A 496 -2.21 5.36 -31.02
N ASN A 497 -2.14 6.18 -32.08
CA ASN A 497 -3.22 6.32 -33.04
C ASN A 497 -3.58 4.94 -33.59
N ASP A 498 -4.86 4.59 -33.60
CA ASP A 498 -5.46 3.98 -34.77
C ASP A 498 -6.89 4.48 -34.94
N THR A 499 -7.13 4.94 -36.16
CA THR A 499 -8.35 5.54 -36.68
C THR A 499 -9.32 4.47 -37.16
N SER A 500 -10.58 4.53 -36.74
CA SER A 500 -11.69 4.17 -37.61
C SER A 500 -12.94 4.96 -37.21
N THR A 501 -13.33 5.83 -38.14
CA THR A 501 -14.65 6.44 -38.27
C THR A 501 -15.74 5.38 -38.21
N ASP A 502 -16.85 5.67 -37.52
CA ASP A 502 -18.17 5.70 -38.16
C ASP A 502 -19.18 6.46 -37.27
N ARG A 503 -19.89 7.38 -37.94
CA ARG A 503 -21.04 8.12 -37.44
C ARG A 503 -22.27 7.27 -37.72
N GLU A 504 -23.15 7.07 -36.73
CA GLU A 504 -24.58 6.90 -36.99
C GLU A 504 -25.42 7.59 -35.90
N GLU A 505 -26.54 8.11 -36.35
CA GLU A 505 -27.48 9.03 -35.70
C GLU A 505 -28.41 8.30 -34.72
N ASP A 506 -28.65 8.90 -33.55
CA ASP A 506 -29.66 8.43 -32.60
C ASP A 506 -31.07 8.86 -33.05
N THR A 507 -31.93 7.89 -33.39
CA THR A 507 -33.39 8.07 -33.41
C THR A 507 -34.02 7.41 -32.19
N GLU A 508 -34.71 8.22 -31.39
CA GLU A 508 -35.56 7.80 -30.27
C GLU A 508 -36.62 6.78 -30.71
N THR A 509 -36.73 5.66 -29.99
CA THR A 509 -37.95 4.85 -29.98
C THR A 509 -38.21 4.27 -28.59
N THR A 510 -39.32 4.70 -28.01
CA THR A 510 -39.98 4.14 -26.83
C THR A 510 -40.26 2.64 -26.99
N ALA A 511 -39.78 1.81 -26.07
CA ALA A 511 -40.08 0.38 -26.01
C ALA A 511 -40.85 0.00 -24.74
N GLN A 512 -42.01 -0.62 -24.95
CA GLN A 512 -42.91 -1.21 -23.96
C GLN A 512 -42.33 -2.47 -23.30
N ALA A 513 -42.86 -2.81 -22.13
CA ALA A 513 -42.52 -3.99 -21.33
C ALA A 513 -42.74 -5.33 -22.07
N PRO A 514 -41.86 -6.33 -21.93
CA PRO A 514 -42.06 -7.65 -22.53
C PRO A 514 -42.98 -8.53 -21.69
N ALA A 515 -43.84 -9.28 -22.38
CA ALA A 515 -44.74 -10.29 -21.83
C ALA A 515 -43.99 -11.57 -21.37
N LEU A 516 -44.62 -12.29 -20.44
CA LEU A 516 -44.19 -13.57 -19.86
C LEU A 516 -44.03 -14.69 -20.92
N PRO A 517 -43.02 -15.57 -20.82
CA PRO A 517 -42.99 -16.82 -21.59
C PRO A 517 -43.74 -17.95 -20.88
N ASP A 518 -44.38 -18.79 -21.68
CA ASP A 518 -45.18 -19.96 -21.31
C ASP A 518 -44.42 -21.02 -20.50
N ALA A 519 -45.17 -21.67 -19.61
CA ALA A 519 -44.77 -22.81 -18.81
C ALA A 519 -45.01 -24.10 -19.59
N ASP A 520 -43.98 -24.69 -20.18
CA ASP A 520 -43.86 -26.15 -20.43
C ASP A 520 -42.56 -26.46 -21.16
N LEU A 521 -41.43 -26.42 -20.45
CA LEU A 521 -40.17 -27.04 -20.90
C LEU A 521 -39.43 -27.56 -19.67
N MET A 522 -39.41 -28.89 -19.51
CA MET A 522 -38.48 -29.58 -18.62
C MET A 522 -37.04 -29.22 -19.01
N PRO A 523 -36.14 -28.88 -18.06
CA PRO A 523 -34.79 -28.46 -18.41
C PRO A 523 -33.93 -29.65 -18.85
N ASP A 524 -33.41 -29.56 -20.09
CA ASP A 524 -32.36 -30.43 -20.64
C ASP A 524 -31.18 -30.60 -19.67
N GLU A 525 -30.74 -31.84 -19.50
CA GLU A 525 -29.63 -32.27 -18.61
C GLU A 525 -28.24 -31.71 -19.03
N ASP A 526 -28.12 -31.08 -20.21
CA ASP A 526 -26.82 -30.69 -20.78
C ASP A 526 -26.37 -29.24 -20.55
N LYS A 527 -27.16 -28.40 -19.86
CA LYS A 527 -26.89 -26.94 -19.80
C LYS A 527 -26.11 -26.41 -18.59
N GLN A 528 -25.63 -27.24 -17.68
CA GLN A 528 -24.97 -26.77 -16.44
C GLN A 528 -23.45 -26.93 -16.38
N GLY A 529 -22.82 -27.56 -17.37
CA GLY A 529 -21.36 -27.72 -17.41
C GLY A 529 -20.78 -28.50 -16.22
N LEU A 530 -21.65 -29.24 -15.51
CA LEU A 530 -21.29 -30.19 -14.47
C LEU A 530 -21.13 -31.55 -15.15
N THR A 531 -20.07 -32.28 -14.83
CA THR A 531 -19.95 -33.67 -15.29
C THR A 531 -21.06 -34.52 -14.68
N ALA A 532 -21.42 -35.65 -15.32
CA ALA A 532 -22.45 -36.55 -14.80
C ALA A 532 -22.19 -36.97 -13.34
N GLU A 533 -20.92 -37.10 -12.97
CA GLU A 533 -20.46 -37.37 -11.60
C GLU A 533 -20.79 -36.22 -10.64
N GLN A 534 -20.53 -34.98 -11.05
CA GLN A 534 -20.86 -33.79 -10.24
C GLN A 534 -22.36 -33.58 -10.08
N VAL A 535 -23.16 -33.89 -11.10
CA VAL A 535 -24.62 -33.86 -11.02
C VAL A 535 -25.11 -34.91 -10.03
N SER A 536 -24.57 -36.14 -10.08
CA SER A 536 -24.89 -37.19 -9.12
C SER A 536 -24.56 -36.81 -7.67
N ASP A 537 -23.42 -36.17 -7.45
CA ASP A 537 -23.01 -35.72 -6.11
C ASP A 537 -23.91 -34.60 -5.57
N VAL A 538 -24.34 -33.66 -6.42
CA VAL A 538 -25.29 -32.60 -6.03
C VAL A 538 -26.66 -33.19 -5.68
N VAL A 539 -27.14 -34.16 -6.47
CA VAL A 539 -28.40 -34.86 -6.16
C VAL A 539 -28.29 -35.62 -4.84
N ARG A 540 -27.20 -36.35 -4.63
CA ARG A 540 -26.94 -37.08 -3.37
C ARG A 540 -26.84 -36.14 -2.17
N PHE A 541 -26.24 -34.97 -2.33
CA PHE A 541 -26.19 -33.95 -1.27
C PHE A 541 -27.58 -33.41 -0.94
N CYS A 542 -28.42 -33.17 -1.94
CA CYS A 542 -29.81 -32.70 -1.77
C CYS A 542 -30.72 -33.71 -1.07
N GLU A 543 -30.35 -35.00 -1.05
CA GLU A 543 -31.09 -36.07 -0.37
C GLU A 543 -30.72 -36.23 1.12
N LEU A 544 -29.67 -35.55 1.59
CA LEU A 544 -29.23 -35.63 2.99
C LEU A 544 -30.16 -34.87 3.96
N SER A 545 -30.16 -35.24 5.23
CA SER A 545 -30.83 -34.45 6.27
C SER A 545 -30.11 -33.11 6.48
N PRO A 546 -30.77 -32.05 6.98
CA PRO A 546 -30.12 -30.75 7.21
C PRO A 546 -28.87 -30.81 8.12
N VAL A 547 -28.83 -31.76 9.07
CA VAL A 547 -27.66 -31.97 9.94
C VAL A 547 -26.52 -32.62 9.17
N ASP A 548 -26.82 -33.62 8.34
CA ASP A 548 -25.83 -34.31 7.51
C ASP A 548 -25.31 -33.41 6.38
N MET A 549 -26.15 -32.56 5.80
CA MET A 549 -25.75 -31.51 4.86
C MET A 549 -24.74 -30.55 5.49
N LEU A 550 -24.93 -30.15 6.76
CA LEU A 550 -23.99 -29.29 7.48
C LEU A 550 -22.66 -29.98 7.77
N ILE A 551 -22.69 -31.27 8.11
CA ILE A 551 -21.49 -32.08 8.32
C ILE A 551 -20.74 -32.25 6.99
N ASP A 552 -21.44 -32.57 5.91
CA ASP A 552 -20.86 -32.75 4.58
C ASP A 552 -20.28 -31.45 4.01
N LEU A 553 -21.00 -30.32 4.18
CA LEU A 553 -20.48 -28.97 3.91
C LEU A 553 -19.21 -28.68 4.71
N LYS A 554 -19.17 -29.07 5.99
CA LYS A 554 -17.99 -28.84 6.83
C LYS A 554 -16.80 -29.69 6.39
N ILE A 555 -17.03 -30.94 5.99
CA ILE A 555 -16.01 -31.83 5.41
C ILE A 555 -15.49 -31.25 4.10
N HIS A 556 -16.37 -30.77 3.21
CA HIS A 556 -15.99 -30.16 1.95
C HIS A 556 -15.24 -28.83 2.14
N LEU A 557 -15.64 -28.00 3.11
CA LEU A 557 -14.90 -26.79 3.48
C LEU A 557 -13.47 -27.13 3.96
N PHE A 558 -13.32 -28.16 4.80
CA PHE A 558 -11.98 -28.61 5.23
C PHE A 558 -11.16 -29.21 4.09
N LYS A 559 -11.77 -29.97 3.17
CA LYS A 559 -11.10 -30.45 1.96
C LYS A 559 -10.61 -29.28 1.10
N ASN A 560 -11.45 -28.26 0.91
CA ASN A 560 -11.15 -27.09 0.08
C ASN A 560 -10.08 -26.18 0.73
N GLU A 561 -10.12 -26.01 2.05
CA GLU A 561 -9.06 -25.31 2.80
C GLU A 561 -7.72 -26.03 2.68
N ASN A 562 -7.71 -27.36 2.85
CA ASN A 562 -6.51 -28.18 2.62
C ASN A 562 -6.03 -28.10 1.15
N GLU A 563 -6.94 -28.03 0.19
CA GLU A 563 -6.59 -27.91 -1.22
C GLU A 563 -6.05 -26.52 -1.58
N LEU A 564 -6.58 -25.46 -0.98
CA LEU A 564 -6.04 -24.10 -1.06
C LEU A 564 -4.63 -24.03 -0.46
N LEU A 565 -4.42 -24.66 0.69
CA LEU A 565 -3.09 -24.77 1.31
C LEU A 565 -2.11 -25.52 0.40
N ARG A 566 -2.52 -26.63 -0.23
CA ARG A 566 -1.73 -27.34 -1.26
C ARG A 566 -1.43 -26.50 -2.51
N ARG A 567 -2.31 -25.54 -2.86
CA ARG A 567 -2.15 -24.68 -4.05
C ARG A 567 -1.32 -23.42 -3.76
N PHE A 568 -1.13 -23.05 -2.50
CA PHE A 568 -0.41 -21.83 -2.09
C PHE A 568 1.04 -21.83 -2.59
N LEU A 569 1.75 -22.95 -2.46
CA LEU A 569 3.15 -23.04 -2.89
C LEU A 569 3.32 -22.89 -4.41
N ARG A 570 2.35 -23.36 -5.20
CA ARG A 570 2.34 -23.18 -6.66
C ARG A 570 2.25 -21.71 -7.07
N ILE A 571 1.54 -20.89 -6.29
CA ILE A 571 1.45 -19.44 -6.53
C ILE A 571 2.78 -18.78 -6.16
N PHE A 572 3.38 -19.17 -5.03
CA PHE A 572 4.64 -18.60 -4.57
C PHE A 572 5.82 -18.92 -5.50
N VAL A 573 5.94 -20.17 -5.96
CA VAL A 573 6.98 -20.60 -6.91
C VAL A 573 6.88 -19.86 -8.26
N ARG A 574 5.69 -19.36 -8.62
CA ARG A 574 5.48 -18.54 -9.82
C ARG A 574 5.76 -17.05 -9.60
N HIS A 575 6.04 -16.62 -8.37
CA HIS A 575 6.31 -15.21 -8.07
C HIS A 575 7.66 -14.77 -8.66
N PRO A 576 7.77 -13.56 -9.24
CA PRO A 576 9.00 -13.07 -9.86
C PRO A 576 10.20 -13.03 -8.90
N ASP A 577 9.98 -12.73 -7.63
CA ASP A 577 11.06 -12.70 -6.62
C ASP A 577 11.67 -14.08 -6.39
N PHE A 578 10.83 -15.14 -6.35
CA PHE A 578 11.30 -16.51 -6.20
C PHE A 578 12.15 -16.90 -7.42
N ALA A 579 11.66 -16.63 -8.62
CA ALA A 579 12.38 -16.92 -9.86
C ALA A 579 13.72 -16.16 -9.95
N THR A 580 13.75 -14.90 -9.52
CA THR A 580 14.97 -14.08 -9.54
C THR A 580 16.02 -14.61 -8.57
N ARG A 581 15.61 -14.97 -7.35
CA ARG A 581 16.50 -15.56 -6.33
C ARG A 581 17.00 -16.94 -6.74
N MET A 582 16.14 -17.78 -7.32
CA MET A 582 16.54 -19.12 -7.79
C MET A 582 17.55 -19.04 -8.92
N LYS A 583 17.36 -18.13 -9.89
CA LYS A 583 18.32 -17.92 -10.98
C LYS A 583 19.66 -17.38 -10.47
N ALA A 584 19.64 -16.44 -9.53
CA ALA A 584 20.87 -15.95 -8.88
C ALA A 584 21.61 -17.07 -8.13
N TYR A 585 20.88 -17.95 -7.44
CA TYR A 585 21.43 -19.12 -6.76
C TYR A 585 22.11 -20.09 -7.74
N VAL A 586 21.45 -20.42 -8.85
CA VAL A 586 21.98 -21.30 -9.90
C VAL A 586 23.19 -20.69 -10.61
N ALA A 587 23.13 -19.40 -10.95
CA ALA A 587 24.22 -18.69 -11.58
C ALA A 587 25.47 -18.64 -10.68
N ALA A 588 25.29 -18.35 -9.38
CA ALA A 588 26.37 -18.35 -8.41
C ALA A 588 27.04 -19.73 -8.28
N ALA A 589 26.31 -20.82 -8.49
CA ALA A 589 26.85 -22.18 -8.44
C ALA A 589 27.66 -22.54 -9.68
N LEU A 590 27.10 -22.34 -10.88
CA LEU A 590 27.75 -22.73 -12.13
C LEU A 590 28.88 -21.78 -12.54
N LEU A 591 28.81 -20.50 -12.15
CA LEU A 591 29.88 -19.55 -12.43
C LEU A 591 31.03 -19.62 -11.41
N ALA A 592 30.89 -20.40 -10.33
CA ALA A 592 31.93 -20.56 -9.33
C ALA A 592 33.24 -21.07 -9.97
N PRO A 593 34.39 -20.40 -9.76
CA PRO A 593 35.64 -20.76 -10.42
C PRO A 593 36.20 -22.09 -9.91
N ILE A 594 35.78 -22.46 -8.70
CA ILE A 594 36.15 -23.68 -7.98
C ILE A 594 35.16 -24.84 -8.22
N ALA A 595 34.20 -24.68 -9.13
CA ALA A 595 33.23 -25.73 -9.42
C ALA A 595 33.93 -27.01 -9.88
N PRO A 596 33.80 -28.14 -9.17
CA PRO A 596 34.48 -29.37 -9.56
C PRO A 596 33.79 -30.02 -10.77
N ALA A 597 32.50 -29.82 -10.96
CA ALA A 597 31.73 -30.31 -12.09
C ALA A 597 30.65 -29.29 -12.48
N TYR A 598 30.14 -29.40 -13.70
CA TYR A 598 29.02 -28.61 -14.22
C TYR A 598 27.76 -29.45 -14.45
N LEU A 599 27.88 -30.77 -14.54
CA LEU A 599 26.78 -31.72 -14.72
C LEU A 599 26.71 -32.71 -13.55
N ASP A 600 27.81 -33.43 -13.27
CA ASP A 600 27.84 -34.56 -12.34
C ASP A 600 27.71 -34.10 -10.88
N GLN A 601 26.75 -34.69 -10.15
CA GLN A 601 26.44 -34.42 -8.73
C GLN A 601 26.08 -32.96 -8.38
N VAL A 602 26.08 -32.04 -9.35
CA VAL A 602 25.75 -30.62 -9.15
C VAL A 602 24.31 -30.45 -8.67
N TYR A 603 23.34 -31.09 -9.34
CA TYR A 603 21.94 -31.02 -8.93
C TYR A 603 21.73 -31.57 -7.51
N THR A 604 22.28 -32.75 -7.21
CA THR A 604 22.12 -33.42 -5.91
C THR A 604 22.67 -32.54 -4.78
N SER A 605 23.87 -31.98 -4.96
CA SER A 605 24.50 -31.11 -3.96
C SER A 605 23.74 -29.81 -3.77
N LEU A 606 23.35 -29.14 -4.86
CA LEU A 606 22.60 -27.88 -4.79
C LEU A 606 21.20 -28.08 -4.22
N ALA A 607 20.54 -29.21 -4.49
CA ALA A 607 19.26 -29.55 -3.89
C ALA A 607 19.37 -29.74 -2.38
N LEU A 608 20.42 -30.43 -1.90
CA LEU A 608 20.68 -30.61 -0.47
C LEU A 608 21.03 -29.29 0.23
N HIS A 609 21.82 -28.43 -0.42
CA HIS A 609 22.16 -27.12 0.12
C HIS A 609 20.94 -26.18 0.16
N LEU A 610 20.13 -26.18 -0.90
CA LEU A 610 18.87 -25.44 -0.96
C LEU A 610 17.90 -25.94 0.12
N GLU A 611 17.84 -27.25 0.33
CA GLU A 611 17.01 -27.85 1.38
C GLU A 611 17.41 -27.31 2.75
N LYS A 612 18.70 -27.25 3.08
CA LYS A 612 19.15 -26.75 4.38
C LYS A 612 18.88 -25.25 4.57
N ASN A 613 19.08 -24.45 3.53
CA ASN A 613 19.09 -22.97 3.59
C ASN A 613 17.92 -22.30 2.85
N VAL A 614 16.77 -22.98 2.78
CA VAL A 614 15.64 -22.57 1.91
C VAL A 614 15.11 -21.14 2.18
N GLU A 615 15.10 -20.71 3.44
CA GLU A 615 14.58 -19.41 3.84
C GLU A 615 15.50 -18.27 3.41
N GLY A 616 16.81 -18.42 3.64
CA GLY A 616 17.81 -17.42 3.25
C GLY A 616 17.99 -17.30 1.74
N ILE A 617 17.88 -18.41 1.00
CA ILE A 617 18.11 -18.43 -0.46
C ILE A 617 16.88 -17.92 -1.21
N VAL A 618 15.72 -18.56 -1.01
CA VAL A 618 14.52 -18.35 -1.84
C VAL A 618 13.33 -17.78 -1.06
N GLY A 619 13.48 -17.50 0.24
CA GLY A 619 12.42 -16.88 1.06
C GLY A 619 11.24 -17.80 1.38
N LEU A 620 11.42 -19.13 1.27
CA LEU A 620 10.39 -20.11 1.62
C LEU A 620 10.49 -20.50 3.10
N SER A 621 9.34 -20.73 3.73
CA SER A 621 9.32 -21.28 5.09
C SER A 621 9.94 -22.69 5.11
N PRO A 622 10.73 -23.05 6.15
CA PRO A 622 11.23 -24.41 6.32
C PRO A 622 10.14 -25.48 6.33
N SER A 623 8.89 -25.10 6.64
CA SER A 623 7.72 -25.98 6.65
C SER A 623 7.43 -26.63 5.30
N CYS A 624 7.78 -25.98 4.19
CA CYS A 624 7.50 -26.48 2.83
C CYS A 624 8.23 -27.79 2.49
N ARG A 625 9.28 -28.15 3.25
CA ARG A 625 10.01 -29.42 3.07
C ARG A 625 9.22 -30.64 3.58
N ARG A 626 8.22 -30.41 4.43
CA ARG A 626 7.41 -31.48 5.04
C ARG A 626 6.37 -32.05 4.08
N ASP A 627 6.06 -31.34 3.00
CA ASP A 627 5.16 -31.81 1.95
C ASP A 627 6.00 -32.27 0.73
N PRO A 628 5.99 -33.57 0.39
CA PRO A 628 6.75 -34.11 -0.74
C PRO A 628 6.37 -33.51 -2.10
N ALA A 629 5.09 -33.17 -2.32
CA ALA A 629 4.62 -32.64 -3.60
C ALA A 629 5.08 -31.19 -3.80
N ASP A 630 5.04 -30.41 -2.73
CA ASP A 630 5.54 -29.03 -2.73
C ASP A 630 7.05 -28.96 -2.92
N TRP A 631 7.80 -29.84 -2.25
CA TRP A 631 9.25 -29.88 -2.40
C TRP A 631 9.68 -30.37 -3.81
N MET A 632 8.87 -31.24 -4.43
CA MET A 632 9.09 -31.68 -5.81
C MET A 632 8.98 -30.53 -6.82
N LEU A 633 8.07 -29.57 -6.59
CA LEU A 633 7.97 -28.36 -7.43
C LEU A 633 9.25 -27.52 -7.35
N VAL A 634 9.79 -27.29 -6.15
CA VAL A 634 11.03 -26.53 -5.95
C VAL A 634 12.21 -27.22 -6.63
N LYS A 635 12.33 -28.55 -6.49
CA LYS A 635 13.35 -29.37 -7.16
C LYS A 635 13.24 -29.30 -8.68
N SER A 636 12.02 -29.33 -9.21
CA SER A 636 11.77 -29.19 -10.66
C SER A 636 12.25 -27.84 -11.19
N VAL A 637 11.97 -26.74 -10.48
CA VAL A 637 12.45 -25.41 -10.90
C VAL A 637 13.97 -25.34 -10.86
N LEU A 638 14.61 -25.84 -9.81
CA LEU A 638 16.07 -25.91 -9.73
C LEU A 638 16.68 -26.67 -10.93
N ALA A 639 16.12 -27.82 -11.29
CA ALA A 639 16.58 -28.62 -12.42
C ALA A 639 16.44 -27.86 -13.75
N ASN A 640 15.31 -27.17 -13.96
CA ASN A 640 15.05 -26.37 -15.16
C ASN A 640 16.01 -25.19 -15.27
N ASP A 641 16.20 -24.43 -14.19
CA ASP A 641 17.11 -23.27 -14.17
C ASP A 641 18.57 -23.70 -14.36
N LEU A 642 19.00 -24.84 -13.79
CA LEU A 642 20.32 -25.42 -14.04
C LEU A 642 20.53 -25.78 -15.52
N SER A 643 19.50 -26.31 -16.18
CA SER A 643 19.55 -26.63 -17.61
C SER A 643 19.62 -25.37 -18.47
N ALA A 644 18.81 -24.36 -18.12
CA ALA A 644 18.76 -23.08 -18.81
C ALA A 644 20.09 -22.31 -18.70
N GLU A 645 20.68 -22.23 -17.50
CA GLU A 645 21.92 -21.50 -17.29
C GLU A 645 23.11 -22.20 -17.97
N ARG A 646 23.18 -23.53 -17.94
CA ARG A 646 24.16 -24.31 -18.73
C ARG A 646 24.05 -24.04 -20.24
N SER A 647 22.82 -23.93 -20.75
CA SER A 647 22.59 -23.62 -22.17
C SER A 647 23.02 -22.19 -22.50
N SER A 648 22.72 -21.24 -21.62
CA SER A 648 23.15 -19.83 -21.71
C SER A 648 24.67 -19.71 -21.71
N MET A 649 25.35 -20.36 -20.76
CA MET A 649 26.81 -20.38 -20.66
C MET A 649 27.45 -20.93 -21.93
N LYS A 650 26.99 -22.09 -22.43
CA LYS A 650 27.52 -22.67 -23.68
C LYS A 650 27.41 -21.68 -24.84
N ARG A 651 26.24 -21.07 -25.02
CA ARG A 651 26.00 -20.07 -26.07
C ARG A 651 26.93 -18.86 -25.94
N LYS A 652 27.14 -18.35 -24.72
CA LYS A 652 28.04 -17.21 -24.46
C LYS A 652 29.51 -17.55 -24.77
N ILE A 653 29.97 -18.76 -24.43
CA ILE A 653 31.32 -19.23 -24.76
C ILE A 653 31.50 -19.29 -26.28
N GLU A 654 30.52 -19.83 -27.00
CA GLU A 654 30.57 -19.92 -28.47
C GLU A 654 30.58 -18.55 -29.15
N LEU A 655 29.77 -17.60 -28.65
CA LEU A 655 29.76 -16.21 -29.12
C LEU A 655 31.10 -15.51 -28.85
N ALA A 656 31.72 -15.75 -27.70
CA ALA A 656 33.02 -15.17 -27.37
C ALA A 656 34.14 -15.69 -28.29
N ILE A 657 34.09 -16.97 -28.69
CA ILE A 657 35.00 -17.55 -29.68
C ILE A 657 34.78 -16.91 -31.05
N GLN A 658 33.52 -16.81 -31.49
CA GLN A 658 33.16 -16.24 -32.80
C GLN A 658 33.59 -14.78 -32.93
N ASN A 659 33.38 -13.98 -31.88
CA ASN A 659 33.70 -12.55 -31.84
C ASN A 659 35.15 -12.26 -31.44
N LYS A 660 35.95 -13.30 -31.17
CA LYS A 660 37.35 -13.19 -30.70
C LYS A 660 37.53 -12.23 -29.51
N LEU A 661 36.62 -12.30 -28.53
CA LEU A 661 36.68 -11.44 -27.34
C LEU A 661 37.94 -11.72 -26.51
N ASP A 662 38.53 -10.67 -25.92
CA ASP A 662 39.55 -10.87 -24.89
C ASP A 662 38.95 -11.44 -23.60
N ILE A 663 39.82 -11.93 -22.70
CA ILE A 663 39.38 -12.66 -21.50
C ILE A 663 38.55 -11.80 -20.54
N TYR A 664 38.75 -10.48 -20.50
CA TYR A 664 38.01 -9.59 -19.61
C TYR A 664 36.61 -9.31 -20.16
N ALA A 665 36.50 -8.98 -21.45
CA ALA A 665 35.20 -8.84 -22.12
C ALA A 665 34.41 -10.15 -22.07
N PHE A 666 35.08 -11.29 -22.27
CA PHE A 666 34.47 -12.59 -22.17
C PHE A 666 33.95 -12.88 -20.75
N THR A 667 34.74 -12.58 -19.71
CA THR A 667 34.33 -12.75 -18.32
C THR A 667 33.10 -11.91 -17.99
N GLN A 668 33.07 -10.64 -18.41
CA GLN A 668 31.90 -9.77 -18.20
C GLN A 668 30.66 -10.30 -18.92
N SER A 669 30.81 -10.83 -20.14
CA SER A 669 29.68 -11.42 -20.87
C SER A 669 29.12 -12.69 -20.19
N MET A 670 29.97 -13.45 -19.50
CA MET A 670 29.61 -14.66 -18.77
C MET A 670 28.83 -14.37 -17.50
N MET A 671 29.20 -13.33 -16.75
CA MET A 671 28.52 -12.94 -15.51
C MET A 671 27.02 -12.68 -15.75
N SER A 672 26.18 -13.22 -14.85
CA SER A 672 24.72 -13.10 -14.88
C SER A 672 24.20 -12.96 -13.45
N HIS A 673 22.98 -12.43 -13.30
CA HIS A 673 22.24 -12.42 -12.02
C HIS A 673 23.04 -11.90 -10.79
N ASP A 674 23.71 -10.76 -10.95
CA ASP A 674 24.53 -10.08 -9.92
C ASP A 674 25.76 -10.86 -9.39
N VAL A 675 26.18 -11.92 -10.08
CA VAL A 675 27.45 -12.61 -9.77
C VAL A 675 28.64 -11.71 -10.10
N ARG A 676 29.52 -11.50 -9.12
CA ARG A 676 30.69 -10.62 -9.25
C ARG A 676 31.96 -11.40 -9.64
N PRO A 677 32.77 -10.92 -10.60
CA PRO A 677 33.93 -11.66 -11.09
C PRO A 677 35.16 -11.61 -10.14
N LYS A 678 35.84 -12.75 -9.98
CA LYS A 678 37.17 -12.93 -9.36
C LYS A 678 38.24 -13.14 -10.42
N GLN A 679 39.51 -12.93 -10.05
CA GLN A 679 40.65 -13.25 -10.92
C GLN A 679 40.68 -14.73 -11.35
N ALA A 680 40.26 -15.64 -10.46
CA ALA A 680 40.18 -17.07 -10.76
C ALA A 680 39.21 -17.42 -11.91
N HIS A 681 38.21 -16.58 -12.20
CA HIS A 681 37.31 -16.82 -13.34
C HIS A 681 38.03 -16.69 -14.67
N TRP A 682 39.04 -15.81 -14.79
CA TRP A 682 39.77 -15.63 -16.04
C TRP A 682 40.42 -16.94 -16.48
N ALA A 683 41.13 -17.61 -15.57
CA ALA A 683 41.77 -18.87 -15.86
C ALA A 683 40.76 -19.99 -16.16
N ARG A 684 39.64 -20.02 -15.42
CA ARG A 684 38.57 -21.00 -15.62
C ARG A 684 37.87 -20.84 -16.98
N PHE A 685 37.58 -19.61 -17.38
CA PHE A 685 36.89 -19.32 -18.63
C PHE A 685 37.80 -19.48 -19.85
N ALA A 686 39.08 -19.09 -19.74
CA ALA A 686 40.10 -19.41 -20.75
C ALA A 686 40.17 -20.93 -21.01
N TRP A 687 40.15 -21.73 -19.95
CA TRP A 687 40.10 -23.18 -20.06
C TRP A 687 38.81 -23.69 -20.72
N LEU A 688 37.63 -23.21 -20.30
CA LEU A 688 36.37 -23.58 -20.93
C LEU A 688 36.38 -23.26 -22.42
N ARG A 689 36.83 -22.07 -22.80
CA ARG A 689 36.99 -21.65 -24.21
C ARG A 689 37.86 -22.62 -25.00
N LYS A 690 39.05 -22.97 -24.48
CA LYS A 690 39.96 -23.92 -25.12
C LYS A 690 39.31 -25.28 -25.33
N ARG A 691 38.59 -25.79 -24.34
CA ARG A 691 37.87 -27.08 -24.43
C ARG A 691 36.68 -27.02 -25.38
N THR A 692 35.96 -25.90 -25.46
CA THR A 692 34.89 -25.74 -26.45
C THR A 692 35.43 -25.77 -27.87
N ILE A 693 36.60 -25.17 -28.14
CA ILE A 693 37.25 -25.23 -29.46
C ILE A 693 37.59 -26.68 -29.81
N GLN A 694 38.26 -27.41 -28.92
CA GLN A 694 38.60 -28.83 -29.12
C GLN A 694 37.36 -29.70 -29.32
N TYR A 695 36.30 -29.47 -28.55
CA TYR A 695 35.04 -30.17 -28.70
C TYR A 695 34.41 -29.93 -30.08
N LYS A 696 34.46 -28.69 -30.60
CA LYS A 696 33.95 -28.36 -31.94
C LYS A 696 34.77 -29.03 -33.05
N GLU A 697 36.08 -29.15 -32.88
CA GLU A 697 36.97 -29.83 -33.83
C GLU A 697 36.70 -31.34 -33.93
N GLN A 698 36.32 -31.98 -32.83
CA GLN A 698 36.05 -33.42 -32.75
C GLN A 698 34.68 -33.85 -33.33
N LYS A 699 33.82 -32.90 -33.75
CA LYS A 699 32.43 -33.11 -34.22
C LYS A 699 31.55 -34.12 -33.43
N PRO A 700 31.51 -34.11 -32.09
CA PRO A 700 30.69 -35.01 -31.29
C PRO A 700 29.20 -34.57 -31.23
N CYS A 701 28.33 -35.48 -30.76
CA CYS A 701 26.89 -35.22 -30.57
C CYS A 701 26.64 -34.08 -29.56
N PRO A 702 25.85 -33.04 -29.90
CA PRO A 702 25.68 -31.82 -29.10
C PRO A 702 25.12 -32.04 -27.68
N LYS A 703 24.45 -33.17 -27.41
CA LYS A 703 23.91 -33.53 -26.08
C LYS A 703 24.99 -33.82 -25.03
N ASN A 704 26.24 -34.04 -25.44
CA ASN A 704 27.31 -34.50 -24.55
C ASN A 704 28.33 -33.43 -24.13
N TYR A 705 28.08 -32.14 -24.40
CA TYR A 705 29.07 -31.08 -24.16
C TYR A 705 29.50 -30.97 -22.69
N TRP A 706 28.56 -30.83 -21.75
CA TRP A 706 28.91 -30.67 -20.33
C TRP A 706 29.46 -31.95 -19.71
N LYS A 707 29.08 -33.13 -20.25
CA LYS A 707 29.68 -34.41 -19.86
C LYS A 707 31.15 -34.49 -20.27
N PHE A 708 31.48 -34.08 -21.49
CA PHE A 708 32.86 -33.94 -21.94
C PHE A 708 33.67 -32.96 -21.07
N VAL A 709 33.08 -31.81 -20.71
CA VAL A 709 33.73 -30.84 -19.81
C VAL A 709 34.02 -31.46 -18.43
N ASP A 710 33.09 -32.23 -17.87
CA ASP A 710 33.27 -32.88 -16.58
C ASP A 710 34.30 -34.02 -16.62
N GLU A 711 34.35 -34.80 -17.70
CA GLU A 711 35.38 -35.83 -17.93
C GLU A 711 36.78 -35.22 -18.01
N GLU A 712 36.94 -34.09 -18.70
CA GLU A 712 38.20 -33.35 -18.78
C GLU A 712 38.61 -32.76 -17.41
N LEU A 713 37.66 -32.30 -16.60
CA LEU A 713 37.94 -31.85 -15.23
C LEU A 713 38.35 -33.01 -14.32
N LYS A 714 37.70 -34.16 -14.48
CA LYS A 714 38.07 -35.38 -13.77
C LYS A 714 39.49 -35.80 -14.09
N ALA A 715 39.89 -35.77 -15.36
CA ALA A 715 41.26 -36.08 -15.78
C ALA A 715 42.30 -35.16 -15.12
N ILE A 716 42.02 -33.85 -15.04
CA ILE A 716 42.90 -32.88 -14.36
C ILE A 716 43.05 -33.21 -12.87
N ARG A 717 41.94 -33.52 -12.18
CA ARG A 717 41.97 -33.89 -10.75
C ARG A 717 42.71 -35.20 -10.51
N VAL A 718 42.49 -36.22 -11.35
CA VAL A 718 43.18 -37.51 -11.26
C VAL A 718 44.68 -37.32 -11.47
N SER A 719 45.10 -36.54 -12.46
CA SER A 719 46.51 -36.20 -12.69
C SER A 719 47.12 -35.51 -11.47
N ALA A 720 46.46 -34.48 -10.94
CA ALA A 720 46.93 -33.77 -9.75
C ALA A 720 47.05 -34.70 -8.53
N ARG A 721 46.15 -35.69 -8.40
CA ARG A 721 46.16 -36.69 -7.33
C ARG A 721 47.28 -37.73 -7.49
N ILE A 722 47.64 -38.09 -8.73
CA ILE A 722 48.82 -38.93 -9.00
C ILE A 722 50.10 -38.19 -8.61
N ASP A 723 50.21 -36.91 -8.98
CA ASP A 723 51.39 -36.09 -8.66
C ASP A 723 51.51 -35.78 -7.16
N ASN A 724 50.38 -35.71 -6.44
CA ASN A 724 50.31 -35.32 -5.03
C ASN A 724 49.30 -36.18 -4.23
N PRO A 725 49.60 -37.48 -3.95
CA PRO A 725 48.63 -38.45 -3.43
C PRO A 725 48.07 -38.13 -2.04
N ASN A 726 48.88 -37.53 -1.16
CA ASN A 726 48.49 -37.21 0.23
C ASN A 726 48.62 -35.72 0.59
N ASN A 727 48.81 -34.83 -0.38
CA ASN A 727 48.98 -33.39 -0.15
C ASN A 727 47.86 -32.60 -0.83
N GLU A 728 46.80 -32.26 -0.08
CA GLU A 728 45.67 -31.48 -0.60
C GLU A 728 46.10 -30.09 -1.10
N MET A 729 47.02 -29.43 -0.39
CA MET A 729 47.51 -28.12 -0.78
C MET A 729 48.36 -28.21 -2.07
N GLY A 730 49.15 -29.28 -2.21
CA GLY A 730 49.90 -29.58 -3.44
C GLY A 730 48.99 -29.83 -4.65
N ARG A 731 47.89 -30.59 -4.48
CA ARG A 731 46.89 -30.81 -5.53
C ARG A 731 46.26 -29.50 -6.03
N ARG A 732 45.85 -28.62 -5.11
CA ARG A 732 45.25 -27.33 -5.46
C ARG A 732 46.23 -26.41 -6.18
N LEU A 733 47.52 -26.42 -5.77
CA LEU A 733 48.56 -25.64 -6.43
C LEU A 733 48.81 -26.14 -7.85
N ALA A 734 48.83 -27.47 -8.06
CA ALA A 734 48.97 -28.08 -9.38
C ALA A 734 47.81 -27.70 -10.32
N GLU A 735 46.56 -27.78 -9.85
CA GLU A 735 45.39 -27.35 -10.62
C GLU A 735 45.43 -25.86 -10.96
N THR A 736 45.77 -25.01 -9.98
CA THR A 736 45.87 -23.56 -10.19
C THR A 736 46.96 -23.23 -11.21
N THR A 737 48.10 -23.92 -11.15
CA THR A 737 49.21 -23.74 -12.08
C THR A 737 48.79 -24.16 -13.50
N PHE A 738 48.10 -25.27 -13.65
CA PHE A 738 47.55 -25.74 -14.92
C PHE A 738 46.61 -24.71 -15.56
N PHE A 739 45.63 -24.18 -14.81
CA PHE A 739 44.72 -23.16 -15.33
C PHE A 739 45.44 -21.85 -15.66
N THR A 740 46.46 -21.46 -14.89
CA THR A 740 47.25 -20.24 -15.13
C THR A 740 48.08 -20.35 -16.41
N GLN A 741 48.67 -21.52 -16.69
CA GLN A 741 49.37 -21.78 -17.95
C GLN A 741 48.42 -21.63 -19.15
N ILE A 742 47.20 -22.16 -19.04
CA ILE A 742 46.20 -22.04 -20.11
C ILE A 742 45.76 -20.59 -20.30
N LEU A 743 45.58 -19.84 -19.21
CA LEU A 743 45.30 -18.39 -19.30
C LEU A 743 46.41 -17.65 -20.04
N SER A 744 47.68 -17.97 -19.78
CA SER A 744 48.80 -17.31 -20.47
C SER A 744 48.79 -17.56 -21.97
N ALA A 745 48.52 -18.80 -22.41
CA ALA A 745 48.39 -19.14 -23.83
C ALA A 745 47.16 -18.49 -24.48
N ASP A 746 46.07 -18.39 -23.72
CA ASP A 746 44.81 -17.80 -24.15
C ASP A 746 44.91 -16.27 -24.34
N ILE A 747 45.66 -15.57 -23.48
CA ILE A 747 45.99 -14.13 -23.64
C ILE A 747 46.84 -13.89 -24.90
N VAL A 748 47.73 -14.82 -25.26
CA VAL A 748 48.52 -14.73 -26.50
C VAL A 748 47.62 -14.93 -27.73
N ALA A 749 46.68 -15.88 -27.67
CA ALA A 749 45.74 -16.14 -28.78
C ALA A 749 44.68 -15.05 -28.96
N TYR A 750 44.28 -14.37 -27.87
CA TYR A 750 43.26 -13.32 -27.84
C TYR A 750 43.81 -12.06 -27.14
N PRO A 751 44.48 -11.16 -27.89
CA PRO A 751 45.12 -9.97 -27.33
C PRO A 751 44.13 -9.07 -26.57
N ILE A 752 44.59 -8.49 -25.46
CA ILE A 752 43.77 -7.66 -24.59
C ILE A 752 43.41 -6.34 -25.27
N THR A 753 42.11 -6.08 -25.46
CA THR A 753 41.59 -4.82 -26.01
C THR A 753 40.73 -4.05 -24.99
N SER A 754 40.29 -4.71 -23.92
CA SER A 754 39.40 -4.17 -22.91
C SER A 754 40.03 -3.12 -21.98
N GLY A 755 39.24 -2.07 -21.68
CA GLY A 755 39.58 -1.00 -20.74
C GLY A 755 39.51 -1.40 -19.26
N ALA A 756 39.85 -0.45 -18.37
CA ALA A 756 39.98 -0.68 -16.92
C ALA A 756 38.71 -1.23 -16.24
N VAL A 757 37.51 -0.86 -16.73
CA VAL A 757 36.22 -1.29 -16.17
C VAL A 757 36.02 -2.80 -16.29
N ALA A 758 36.35 -3.39 -17.44
CA ALA A 758 36.19 -4.83 -17.68
C ALA A 758 37.18 -5.68 -16.85
N LYS A 759 38.30 -5.08 -16.42
CA LYS A 759 39.34 -5.72 -15.60
C LYS A 759 39.02 -5.77 -14.11
N ARG A 760 37.89 -5.18 -13.68
CA ARG A 760 37.51 -5.12 -12.26
C ARG A 760 37.22 -6.52 -11.71
N THR A 761 37.87 -6.86 -10.61
CA THR A 761 37.64 -8.11 -9.86
C THR A 761 37.41 -7.85 -8.38
N PHE A 762 36.75 -8.79 -7.72
CA PHE A 762 36.39 -8.70 -6.30
C PHE A 762 37.07 -9.81 -5.48
N THR A 763 37.44 -9.50 -4.24
CA THR A 763 37.80 -10.47 -3.21
C THR A 763 36.53 -10.98 -2.51
N ASN A 764 36.63 -12.00 -1.65
CA ASN A 764 35.47 -12.55 -0.94
C ASN A 764 34.68 -11.51 -0.11
N GLU A 765 35.36 -10.48 0.40
CA GLU A 765 34.74 -9.37 1.14
C GLU A 765 33.86 -8.47 0.26
N GLY A 766 34.10 -8.47 -1.06
CA GLY A 766 33.36 -7.69 -2.03
C GLY A 766 32.23 -8.44 -2.74
N LEU A 767 31.87 -9.66 -2.31
CA LEU A 767 30.81 -10.48 -2.91
C LEU A 767 29.51 -10.41 -2.12
N THR A 768 28.42 -10.87 -2.71
CA THR A 768 27.16 -11.07 -1.97
C THR A 768 27.26 -12.28 -1.05
N GLU A 769 26.55 -12.26 0.09
CA GLU A 769 26.50 -13.40 1.03
C GLU A 769 26.02 -14.68 0.35
N LEU A 770 25.05 -14.55 -0.57
CA LEU A 770 24.56 -15.65 -1.40
C LEU A 770 25.69 -16.26 -2.23
N GLN A 771 26.47 -15.43 -2.96
CA GLN A 771 27.56 -15.92 -3.79
C GLN A 771 28.62 -16.65 -2.96
N VAL A 772 29.01 -16.11 -1.80
CA VAL A 772 29.98 -16.76 -0.89
C VAL A 772 29.45 -18.09 -0.37
N SER A 773 28.20 -18.14 0.07
CA SER A 773 27.57 -19.35 0.60
C SER A 773 27.49 -20.45 -0.46
N VAL A 774 27.09 -20.09 -1.69
CA VAL A 774 26.94 -21.04 -2.80
C VAL A 774 28.29 -21.56 -3.28
N GLU A 775 29.29 -20.70 -3.42
CA GLU A 775 30.64 -21.13 -3.79
C GLU A 775 31.21 -22.14 -2.77
N ASN A 776 30.97 -21.92 -1.48
CA ASN A 776 31.35 -22.87 -0.43
C ASN A 776 30.59 -24.20 -0.53
N ALA A 777 29.29 -24.17 -0.89
CA ALA A 777 28.49 -25.37 -1.09
C ALA A 777 28.99 -26.19 -2.29
N VAL A 778 29.30 -25.52 -3.41
CA VAL A 778 29.83 -26.15 -4.62
C VAL A 778 31.23 -26.75 -4.38
N ARG A 779 32.04 -26.12 -3.53
CA ARG A 779 33.34 -26.68 -3.10
C ARG A 779 33.20 -28.04 -2.43
N GLY A 780 32.09 -28.28 -1.73
CA GLY A 780 31.82 -29.52 -1.00
C GLY A 780 31.24 -30.66 -1.85
N ILE A 781 31.13 -30.49 -3.18
CA ILE A 781 30.65 -31.57 -4.07
C ILE A 781 31.68 -32.71 -4.06
N VAL A 782 31.27 -33.86 -3.53
CA VAL A 782 32.07 -35.09 -3.56
C VAL A 782 31.85 -35.77 -4.89
N LEU A 783 32.94 -35.94 -5.66
CA LEU A 783 32.95 -36.70 -6.90
C LEU A 783 33.74 -37.99 -6.67
N ASP A 784 33.27 -39.11 -7.21
CA ASP A 784 33.99 -40.39 -7.15
C ASP A 784 35.15 -40.38 -8.16
N ASP A 785 36.28 -39.85 -7.67
CA ASP A 785 37.56 -39.80 -8.37
C ASP A 785 38.48 -40.94 -7.89
N SER A 786 37.91 -42.10 -7.52
CA SER A 786 38.70 -43.30 -7.22
C SER A 786 39.54 -43.70 -8.44
N VAL A 787 40.79 -44.08 -8.19
CA VAL A 787 41.66 -44.66 -9.20
C VAL A 787 41.09 -46.05 -9.46
N VAL A 788 40.43 -46.26 -10.60
CA VAL A 788 40.05 -47.60 -11.05
C VAL A 788 41.35 -48.41 -11.12
N ARG A 789 41.52 -49.38 -10.22
CA ARG A 789 42.58 -50.37 -10.36
C ARG A 789 42.17 -51.29 -11.52
N PRO A 790 43.11 -51.81 -12.32
CA PRO A 790 42.80 -52.59 -13.52
C PRO A 790 41.99 -53.89 -13.28
N ASP A 791 41.71 -54.26 -12.03
CA ASP A 791 41.15 -55.57 -11.66
C ASP A 791 39.63 -55.56 -11.37
N ASP A 792 38.99 -54.39 -11.29
CA ASP A 792 37.54 -54.27 -11.03
C ASP A 792 36.78 -53.91 -12.30
N ALA A 793 36.71 -54.83 -13.26
CA ALA A 793 35.72 -54.79 -14.34
C ALA A 793 34.43 -55.49 -13.85
N PRO A 794 33.26 -54.83 -13.83
CA PRO A 794 32.01 -55.50 -13.51
C PRO A 794 31.60 -56.40 -14.69
N ALA A 795 31.15 -57.61 -14.35
CA ALA A 795 30.59 -58.58 -15.26
C ALA A 795 29.38 -57.98 -16.01
N GLU A 796 29.26 -58.33 -17.29
CA GLU A 796 28.11 -58.06 -18.13
C GLU A 796 26.90 -58.83 -17.56
N ASP A 797 25.94 -58.11 -17.00
CA ASP A 797 24.59 -58.64 -16.76
C ASP A 797 23.69 -58.19 -17.92
N GLU A 798 23.34 -59.16 -18.76
CA GLU A 798 22.23 -59.13 -19.70
C GLU A 798 20.87 -59.09 -18.96
N GLU A 799 19.82 -58.81 -19.73
CA GLU A 799 18.36 -58.89 -19.40
C GLU A 799 17.71 -57.64 -18.77
N GLN A 800 16.53 -57.17 -19.19
CA GLN A 800 15.58 -57.52 -20.26
C GLN A 800 14.58 -56.35 -20.37
N GLU A 801 13.99 -56.15 -21.56
CA GLU A 801 12.77 -55.37 -21.80
C GLU A 801 11.58 -55.91 -21.00
N GLU A 802 10.69 -55.05 -20.49
CA GLU A 802 9.25 -55.01 -20.85
C GLU A 802 8.41 -54.11 -19.91
N ALA A 803 7.45 -53.42 -20.54
CA ALA A 803 6.26 -52.67 -20.05
C ALA A 803 6.44 -51.28 -19.41
#